data_AF-A0A821WKJ0-F1
#
_entry.id   AF-A0A821WKJ0-F1
#
_cell.length_a   1.000
_cell.length_b   1.000
_cell.length_c   1.000
_cell.angle_alpha   90.00
_cell.angle_beta   90.00
_cell.angle_gamma   90.00
#
_symmetry.space_group_name_H-M   'P 1'
#
loop_
_entity.id
_entity.type
_entity.pdbx_description
1 polymer ?
#
loop_
_entity_poly.entity_id
_entity_poly.type
_entity_poly.pdbx_seq_one_letter_code
_entity_poly.pdbx_strand_id
1 'polypeptide(L)'
;MKVQQLVAKAKQAGELIQGKDIVLLIGETGTGKSTTVQFLAGCKMSVTKVRINSEAYSDHITTTEPFKYPGLEHVISSPLCRSETRYLTPVTIPLKDVLGAYENGDITLCDAPGIGDTAGPEVDLANNVGVIEALKGCKSVKILVISSYTTLGGRGEGIQRLAHILINMIHGVEERLESIVYAFTRYPPNENINALLLNIKLNKVDQDRYLSRDNVFVAVLKDMIQKTENDKAYKIDPIHGDRKPLIRELQRLCGIQYPQQVIRFSMSGETREAIINQIQRDKLNVICSLKHKDSDLVLYYLNNVKIFNELIEHNAVQEAYEVSKKSVNESFVKHCADETDKIKRLVASNVELKQKDLEEDAIPKLLAHIFTVWTIINNDEYNELRGLESSNDYLLMPHVGQVIAIFRILGIGYQEDKKLPIINITYKKKISDDLVNNLVEIGTGEGKSVVIAITACIFALIGADVVCSCYSEVLSERDMNDFVPVFRALGIEERIKYGTFNKLCEQLLNEQCNLREKVRDMILDNKSVLDIAQKEKIVRHKVLLIDEVDVFLSEKFYGGMYTPSLILKDPYIKELLDSLWKNRDIRSLNGVKALPAYEACASRYSNWISLFDEAIKDMLATLRSFKPSTYMRKNDRIVYVEGESVTDNVILGYDTIWAYYHENKNGNISSSSLEDNVGIIVNCGTFSYAEMPYEFSYIAGVSGTLKTLAESEK
;
A
#
# COMPACT_ATOMS: atom_id res chain seq x y z
N MET A 1 13.17 2.16 -24.87
CA MET A 1 13.49 0.88 -25.55
C MET A 1 14.97 0.44 -25.40
N LYS A 2 16.00 1.26 -25.73
CA LYS A 2 17.41 0.83 -25.63
C LYS A 2 17.93 0.56 -24.20
N VAL A 3 17.61 1.41 -23.22
CA VAL A 3 18.13 1.27 -21.83
C VAL A 3 17.56 0.03 -21.13
N GLN A 4 16.25 -0.21 -21.19
CA GLN A 4 15.63 -1.41 -20.61
C GLN A 4 16.19 -2.72 -21.17
N GLN A 5 16.44 -2.80 -22.50
CA GLN A 5 17.06 -3.97 -23.12
C GLN A 5 18.51 -4.17 -22.65
N LEU A 6 19.27 -3.09 -22.48
CA LEU A 6 20.65 -3.15 -22.00
C LEU A 6 20.72 -3.54 -20.51
N VAL A 7 19.81 -3.01 -19.68
CA VAL A 7 19.67 -3.42 -18.26
C VAL A 7 19.27 -4.89 -18.15
N ALA A 8 18.36 -5.38 -19.00
CA ALA A 8 17.98 -6.80 -19.01
C ALA A 8 19.17 -7.72 -19.35
N LYS A 9 19.97 -7.36 -20.36
CA LYS A 9 21.21 -8.11 -20.70
C LYS A 9 22.24 -8.07 -19.59
N ALA A 10 22.34 -6.95 -18.87
CA ALA A 10 23.21 -6.85 -17.72
C ALA A 10 22.78 -7.73 -16.54
N LYS A 11 21.46 -7.85 -16.29
CA LYS A 11 20.92 -8.80 -15.31
C LYS A 11 21.30 -10.25 -15.65
N GLN A 12 21.18 -10.64 -16.92
CA GLN A 12 21.62 -11.97 -17.39
C GLN A 12 23.12 -12.20 -17.15
N ALA A 13 23.96 -11.19 -17.39
CA ALA A 13 25.39 -11.28 -17.08
C ALA A 13 25.63 -11.46 -15.58
N GLY A 14 24.85 -10.78 -14.73
CA GLY A 14 24.88 -10.92 -13.27
C GLY A 14 24.58 -12.34 -12.78
N GLU A 15 23.55 -12.98 -13.35
CA GLU A 15 23.20 -14.38 -13.05
C GLU A 15 24.38 -15.33 -13.32
N LEU A 16 25.11 -15.12 -14.42
CA LEU A 16 26.25 -15.96 -14.80
C LEU A 16 27.46 -15.83 -13.86
N ILE A 17 27.60 -14.70 -13.17
CA ILE A 17 28.72 -14.42 -12.24
C ILE A 17 28.34 -14.47 -10.76
N GLN A 18 27.08 -14.79 -10.45
CA GLN A 18 26.58 -14.86 -9.09
C GLN A 18 27.38 -15.88 -8.26
N GLY A 19 27.84 -15.45 -7.09
CA GLY A 19 28.64 -16.25 -6.16
C GLY A 19 30.05 -16.62 -6.64
N LYS A 20 30.51 -16.13 -7.80
CA LYS A 20 31.84 -16.44 -8.35
C LYS A 20 32.89 -15.41 -7.98
N ASP A 21 34.15 -15.85 -7.94
CA ASP A 21 35.33 -14.98 -7.94
C ASP A 21 35.66 -14.63 -9.40
N ILE A 22 35.64 -13.34 -9.76
CA ILE A 22 35.80 -12.89 -11.15
C ILE A 22 37.03 -12.01 -11.36
N VAL A 23 37.50 -11.93 -12.61
CA VAL A 23 38.50 -10.96 -13.07
C VAL A 23 37.83 -9.96 -14.01
N LEU A 24 37.70 -8.72 -13.58
CA LEU A 24 37.14 -7.62 -14.34
C LEU A 24 38.23 -6.88 -15.13
N LEU A 25 38.07 -6.78 -16.45
CA LEU A 25 39.00 -6.06 -17.31
C LEU A 25 38.62 -4.58 -17.40
N ILE A 26 39.52 -3.68 -16.99
CA ILE A 26 39.32 -2.22 -17.02
C ILE A 26 40.36 -1.57 -17.94
N GLY A 27 39.92 -0.59 -18.73
CA GLY A 27 40.80 0.21 -19.58
C GLY A 27 40.02 1.04 -20.59
N GLU A 28 40.66 2.05 -21.18
CA GLU A 28 40.04 2.89 -22.21
C GLU A 28 39.57 2.07 -23.43
N THR A 29 38.67 2.64 -24.23
CA THR A 29 38.23 2.03 -25.49
C THR A 29 39.43 1.86 -26.43
N GLY A 30 39.58 0.66 -27.03
CA GLY A 30 40.66 0.37 -27.97
C GLY A 30 41.99 -0.07 -27.36
N THR A 31 42.11 -0.20 -26.02
CA THR A 31 43.33 -0.71 -25.36
C THR A 31 43.54 -2.21 -25.53
N GLY A 32 42.55 -2.94 -26.06
CA GLY A 32 42.66 -4.37 -26.36
C GLY A 32 42.06 -5.31 -25.31
N LYS A 33 41.09 -4.87 -24.49
CA LYS A 33 40.41 -5.71 -23.48
C LYS A 33 39.85 -7.01 -24.07
N SER A 34 38.97 -6.92 -25.06
CA SER A 34 38.33 -8.07 -25.70
C SER A 34 39.35 -9.01 -26.36
N THR A 35 40.38 -8.45 -27.00
CA THR A 35 41.51 -9.22 -27.56
C THR A 35 42.30 -9.95 -26.47
N THR A 36 42.51 -9.32 -25.32
CA THR A 36 43.17 -9.94 -24.16
C THR A 36 42.33 -11.07 -23.58
N VAL A 37 41.00 -10.93 -23.49
CA VAL A 37 40.12 -12.03 -23.05
C VAL A 37 40.24 -13.23 -23.99
N GLN A 38 40.19 -13.02 -25.31
CA GLN A 38 40.34 -14.09 -26.30
C GLN A 38 41.70 -14.80 -26.19
N PHE A 39 42.78 -14.02 -26.01
CA PHE A 39 44.14 -14.55 -25.80
C PHE A 39 44.26 -15.40 -24.53
N LEU A 40 43.77 -14.88 -23.39
CA LEU A 40 43.79 -15.58 -22.10
C LEU A 40 42.89 -16.83 -22.13
N ALA A 41 41.79 -16.79 -22.89
CA ALA A 41 40.85 -17.89 -23.06
C ALA A 41 41.37 -19.04 -23.94
N GLY A 42 42.59 -19.00 -24.46
CA GLY A 42 43.09 -20.14 -25.23
C GLY A 42 43.14 -19.93 -26.74
N CYS A 43 42.51 -18.87 -27.27
CA CYS A 43 42.24 -18.75 -28.70
C CYS A 43 43.53 -18.59 -29.52
N LYS A 44 43.53 -19.14 -30.74
CA LYS A 44 44.60 -18.94 -31.70
C LYS A 44 44.38 -17.65 -32.48
N MET A 45 45.28 -16.70 -32.27
CA MET A 45 45.18 -15.33 -32.81
C MET A 45 46.10 -15.16 -34.02
N SER A 46 45.65 -14.42 -35.04
CA SER A 46 46.51 -13.99 -36.15
C SER A 46 46.13 -12.61 -36.65
N VAL A 47 47.05 -11.96 -37.35
CA VAL A 47 46.77 -10.70 -38.06
C VAL A 47 45.92 -10.98 -39.29
N THR A 48 44.82 -10.26 -39.43
CA THR A 48 43.92 -10.29 -40.59
C THR A 48 43.73 -8.87 -41.12
N LYS A 49 43.62 -8.71 -42.44
CA LYS A 49 43.33 -7.41 -43.05
C LYS A 49 41.82 -7.16 -43.07
N VAL A 50 41.37 -6.20 -42.28
CA VAL A 50 39.96 -5.81 -42.20
C VAL A 50 39.77 -4.51 -42.97
N ARG A 51 38.77 -4.50 -43.86
CA ARG A 51 38.42 -3.31 -44.63
C ARG A 51 37.77 -2.26 -43.73
N ILE A 52 38.34 -1.06 -43.65
CA ILE A 52 37.82 0.05 -42.82
C ILE A 52 36.84 0.91 -43.62
N ASN A 53 37.10 1.12 -44.91
CA ASN A 53 36.23 1.86 -45.83
C ASN A 53 36.44 1.40 -47.28
N SER A 54 35.89 2.12 -48.27
CA SER A 54 35.98 1.73 -49.69
C SER A 54 37.42 1.57 -50.20
N GLU A 55 38.41 2.23 -49.59
CA GLU A 55 39.78 2.34 -50.11
C GLU A 55 40.90 1.92 -49.12
N ALA A 56 40.59 1.63 -47.85
CA ALA A 56 41.59 1.34 -46.82
C ALA A 56 41.35 0.03 -46.05
N TYR A 57 42.46 -0.64 -45.70
CA TYR A 57 42.50 -1.85 -44.86
C TYR A 57 43.33 -1.58 -43.60
N SER A 58 42.90 -2.12 -42.46
CA SER A 58 43.66 -2.17 -41.20
C SER A 58 44.12 -3.58 -40.93
N ASP A 59 45.31 -3.72 -40.37
CA ASP A 59 45.73 -4.96 -39.73
C ASP A 59 45.01 -5.09 -38.39
N HIS A 60 44.26 -6.18 -38.20
CA HIS A 60 43.49 -6.47 -36.99
C HIS A 60 43.82 -7.87 -36.47
N ILE A 61 44.05 -7.98 -35.17
CA ILE A 61 44.32 -9.27 -34.52
C ILE A 61 42.99 -9.89 -34.12
N THR A 62 42.66 -11.05 -34.70
CA THR A 62 41.42 -11.79 -34.43
C THR A 62 41.66 -13.30 -34.33
N THR A 63 40.65 -14.02 -33.86
CA THR A 63 40.64 -15.49 -33.78
C THR A 63 40.44 -16.13 -35.14
N THR A 64 41.20 -17.20 -35.42
CA THR A 64 41.11 -17.95 -36.70
C THR A 64 40.40 -19.29 -36.59
N GLU A 65 40.02 -19.69 -35.38
CA GLU A 65 39.41 -20.98 -35.07
C GLU A 65 38.06 -20.76 -34.34
N PRO A 66 37.13 -21.73 -34.39
CA PRO A 66 35.87 -21.65 -33.65
C PRO A 66 36.08 -21.45 -32.15
N PHE A 67 35.19 -20.69 -31.52
CA PHE A 67 35.28 -20.44 -30.09
C PHE A 67 35.03 -21.72 -29.29
N LYS A 68 35.95 -22.02 -28.36
CA LYS A 68 35.85 -23.20 -27.48
C LYS A 68 34.82 -23.02 -26.36
N TYR A 69 34.57 -21.79 -25.92
CA TYR A 69 33.70 -21.47 -24.80
C TYR A 69 32.52 -20.60 -25.25
N PRO A 70 31.27 -20.91 -24.89
CA PRO A 70 30.09 -20.16 -25.34
C PRO A 70 30.16 -18.66 -25.07
N GLY A 71 30.70 -18.24 -23.92
CA GLY A 71 30.83 -16.82 -23.57
C GLY A 71 31.69 -16.00 -24.53
N LEU A 72 32.60 -16.64 -25.29
CA LEU A 72 33.45 -15.95 -26.26
C LEU A 72 32.69 -15.50 -27.51
N GLU A 73 31.55 -16.10 -27.84
CA GLU A 73 30.71 -15.67 -28.98
C GLU A 73 30.21 -14.23 -28.82
N HIS A 74 30.19 -13.74 -27.59
CA HIS A 74 29.76 -12.39 -27.23
C HIS A 74 30.94 -11.42 -26.99
N VAL A 75 32.19 -11.90 -27.09
CA VAL A 75 33.41 -11.07 -26.97
C VAL A 75 33.89 -10.67 -28.37
N ILE A 76 33.55 -9.46 -28.80
CA ILE A 76 33.81 -8.96 -30.16
C ILE A 76 35.03 -8.03 -30.17
N SER A 77 36.05 -8.37 -30.97
CA SER A 77 37.19 -7.47 -31.23
C SER A 77 37.02 -6.80 -32.61
N SER A 78 37.14 -5.47 -32.67
CA SER A 78 36.94 -4.69 -33.90
C SER A 78 38.08 -3.67 -34.10
N PRO A 79 38.53 -3.41 -35.34
CA PRO A 79 39.48 -2.35 -35.65
C PRO A 79 38.82 -0.97 -35.79
N LEU A 80 37.49 -0.88 -35.71
CA LEU A 80 36.74 0.37 -35.84
C LEU A 80 36.72 1.15 -34.50
N CYS A 81 36.74 2.48 -34.56
CA CYS A 81 36.67 3.38 -33.39
C CYS A 81 35.28 3.45 -32.73
N ARG A 82 34.54 2.34 -32.66
CA ARG A 82 33.26 2.22 -31.95
C ARG A 82 33.34 1.02 -31.01
N SER A 83 32.92 1.20 -29.75
CA SER A 83 32.85 0.08 -28.81
C SER A 83 31.72 -0.88 -29.22
N GLU A 84 32.07 -2.14 -29.46
CA GLU A 84 31.10 -3.20 -29.76
C GLU A 84 30.59 -3.89 -28.48
N THR A 85 31.37 -3.86 -27.39
CA THR A 85 30.99 -4.39 -26.07
C THR A 85 30.06 -3.40 -25.35
N ARG A 86 28.80 -3.77 -25.17
CA ARG A 86 27.71 -2.93 -24.60
C ARG A 86 27.15 -3.44 -23.26
N TYR A 87 27.75 -4.47 -22.71
CA TYR A 87 27.40 -5.04 -21.41
C TYR A 87 28.55 -5.95 -20.96
N LEU A 88 28.62 -6.20 -19.65
CA LEU A 88 29.61 -7.10 -19.07
C LEU A 88 29.44 -8.50 -19.67
N THR A 89 30.51 -9.05 -20.26
CA THR A 89 30.48 -10.38 -20.88
C THR A 89 31.40 -11.34 -20.14
N PRO A 90 30.86 -12.27 -19.33
CA PRO A 90 31.66 -13.23 -18.59
C PRO A 90 32.06 -14.43 -19.46
N VAL A 91 33.32 -14.83 -19.35
CA VAL A 91 33.90 -16.01 -20.00
C VAL A 91 34.56 -16.88 -18.92
N THR A 92 33.95 -18.01 -18.59
CA THR A 92 34.50 -18.99 -17.63
C THR A 92 35.36 -20.02 -18.37
N ILE A 93 36.61 -20.14 -17.96
CA ILE A 93 37.63 -20.99 -18.60
C ILE A 93 38.14 -22.01 -17.56
N PRO A 94 38.07 -23.33 -17.85
CA PRO A 94 38.70 -24.34 -17.00
C PRO A 94 40.22 -24.16 -16.97
N LEU A 95 40.82 -24.10 -15.77
CA LEU A 95 42.25 -23.84 -15.61
C LEU A 95 43.12 -24.94 -16.26
N LYS A 96 42.62 -26.18 -16.28
CA LYS A 96 43.25 -27.30 -16.97
C LYS A 96 43.54 -27.05 -18.45
N ASP A 97 42.70 -26.24 -19.10
CA ASP A 97 42.80 -25.97 -20.54
C ASP A 97 43.87 -24.92 -20.88
N VAL A 98 44.23 -24.08 -19.91
CA VAL A 98 45.15 -22.94 -20.12
C VAL A 98 46.48 -23.09 -19.37
N LEU A 99 46.48 -23.74 -18.20
CA LEU A 99 47.67 -23.96 -17.37
C LEU A 99 48.22 -25.40 -17.48
N GLY A 100 47.36 -26.39 -17.76
CA GLY A 100 47.72 -27.79 -17.96
C GLY A 100 46.88 -28.78 -17.13
N ALA A 101 46.90 -30.06 -17.48
CA ALA A 101 45.95 -31.08 -17.00
C ALA A 101 45.85 -31.28 -15.47
N TYR A 102 46.84 -30.85 -14.70
CA TYR A 102 46.90 -31.01 -13.23
C TYR A 102 46.26 -29.85 -12.45
N GLU A 103 45.78 -28.82 -13.14
CA GLU A 103 45.21 -27.61 -12.54
C GLU A 103 43.69 -27.77 -12.40
N ASN A 104 43.18 -27.54 -11.18
CA ASN A 104 41.75 -27.69 -10.86
C ASN A 104 41.07 -26.31 -10.75
N GLY A 105 39.77 -26.27 -11.05
CA GLY A 105 38.94 -25.07 -10.98
C GLY A 105 38.85 -24.31 -12.31
N ASP A 106 38.30 -23.11 -12.23
CA ASP A 106 38.06 -22.22 -13.36
C ASP A 106 38.53 -20.78 -13.06
N ILE A 107 38.63 -19.99 -14.12
CA ILE A 107 38.82 -18.54 -14.06
C ILE A 107 37.72 -17.89 -14.88
N THR A 108 37.00 -16.93 -14.29
CA THR A 108 35.95 -16.17 -14.98
C THR A 108 36.48 -14.78 -15.33
N LEU A 109 36.73 -14.54 -16.62
CA LEU A 109 37.17 -13.26 -17.16
C LEU A 109 35.95 -12.47 -17.64
N CYS A 110 35.82 -11.21 -17.23
CA CYS A 110 34.71 -10.36 -17.61
C CYS A 110 35.19 -9.21 -18.50
N ASP A 111 34.81 -9.24 -19.78
CA ASP A 111 35.03 -8.12 -20.69
C ASP A 111 34.01 -7.02 -20.37
N ALA A 112 34.50 -5.85 -19.95
CA ALA A 112 33.66 -4.70 -19.65
C ALA A 112 33.65 -3.72 -20.84
N PRO A 113 32.54 -2.98 -21.04
CA PRO A 113 32.53 -1.83 -21.95
C PRO A 113 33.68 -0.87 -21.63
N GLY A 114 34.23 -0.20 -22.65
CA GLY A 114 35.18 0.88 -22.41
C GLY A 114 34.53 2.01 -21.61
N ILE A 115 35.22 2.49 -20.58
CA ILE A 115 34.74 3.63 -19.77
C ILE A 115 35.02 4.91 -20.55
N GLY A 116 33.99 5.77 -20.72
CA GLY A 116 34.04 6.95 -21.58
C GLY A 116 33.65 6.70 -23.04
N ASP A 117 32.72 5.77 -23.29
CA ASP A 117 32.26 5.43 -24.64
C ASP A 117 31.53 6.62 -25.32
N THR A 118 31.76 6.77 -26.62
CA THR A 118 31.24 7.90 -27.44
C THR A 118 29.89 7.60 -28.10
N ALA A 119 29.26 6.48 -27.73
CA ALA A 119 28.01 5.99 -28.29
C ALA A 119 26.74 6.70 -27.76
N GLY A 120 26.89 7.68 -26.86
CA GLY A 120 25.83 8.54 -26.33
C GLY A 120 25.53 8.30 -24.83
N PRO A 121 24.95 9.30 -24.12
CA PRO A 121 24.65 9.24 -22.69
C PRO A 121 23.83 8.03 -22.23
N GLU A 122 22.85 7.61 -23.02
CA GLU A 122 21.96 6.49 -22.67
C GLU A 122 22.69 5.14 -22.71
N VAL A 123 23.68 5.01 -23.60
CA VAL A 123 24.52 3.80 -23.72
C VAL A 123 25.55 3.78 -22.59
N ASP A 124 26.16 4.92 -22.27
CA ASP A 124 27.08 5.06 -21.13
C ASP A 124 26.38 4.74 -19.81
N LEU A 125 25.18 5.26 -19.59
CA LEU A 125 24.33 4.91 -18.44
C LEU A 125 24.09 3.41 -18.33
N ALA A 126 23.60 2.80 -19.40
CA ALA A 126 23.21 1.39 -19.39
C ALA A 126 24.43 0.46 -19.21
N ASN A 127 25.59 0.85 -19.75
CA ASN A 127 26.86 0.15 -19.52
C ASN A 127 27.25 0.22 -18.05
N ASN A 128 27.24 1.41 -17.43
CA ASN A 128 27.66 1.59 -16.04
C ASN A 128 26.69 0.94 -15.04
N VAL A 129 25.37 1.12 -15.22
CA VAL A 129 24.35 0.46 -14.40
C VAL A 129 24.46 -1.05 -14.57
N GLY A 130 24.65 -1.50 -15.81
CA GLY A 130 24.71 -2.92 -16.12
C GLY A 130 25.93 -3.62 -15.51
N VAL A 131 27.10 -2.98 -15.55
CA VAL A 131 28.31 -3.50 -14.91
C VAL A 131 28.09 -3.61 -13.41
N ILE A 132 27.53 -2.59 -12.75
CA ILE A 132 27.36 -2.62 -11.29
C ILE A 132 26.30 -3.63 -10.85
N GLU A 133 25.16 -3.66 -11.50
CA GLU A 133 24.11 -4.64 -11.21
C GLU A 133 24.64 -6.07 -11.37
N ALA A 134 25.43 -6.34 -12.41
CA ALA A 134 26.04 -7.65 -12.58
C ALA A 134 27.01 -7.99 -11.43
N LEU A 135 27.79 -7.01 -10.97
CA LEU A 135 28.79 -7.21 -9.91
C LEU A 135 28.19 -7.37 -8.50
N LYS A 136 26.96 -6.91 -8.24
CA LYS A 136 26.32 -7.00 -6.91
C LYS A 136 26.20 -8.43 -6.37
N GLY A 137 26.09 -9.41 -7.26
CA GLY A 137 25.91 -10.83 -6.89
C GLY A 137 27.19 -11.65 -6.81
N CYS A 138 28.36 -11.13 -7.20
CA CYS A 138 29.60 -11.90 -7.23
C CYS A 138 30.29 -11.95 -5.85
N LYS A 139 31.09 -12.99 -5.62
CA LYS A 139 31.76 -13.25 -4.33
C LYS A 139 32.93 -12.29 -4.11
N SER A 140 33.78 -12.14 -5.12
CA SER A 140 34.87 -11.15 -5.11
C SER A 140 35.29 -10.74 -6.51
N VAL A 141 35.86 -9.54 -6.62
CA VAL A 141 36.30 -8.96 -7.90
C VAL A 141 37.80 -8.67 -7.89
N LYS A 142 38.53 -9.25 -8.83
CA LYS A 142 39.93 -8.94 -9.14
C LYS A 142 39.96 -8.01 -10.34
N ILE A 143 40.86 -7.03 -10.35
CA ILE A 143 40.90 -6.03 -11.41
C ILE A 143 42.12 -6.26 -12.30
N LEU A 144 41.90 -6.46 -13.60
CA LEU A 144 42.94 -6.49 -14.61
C LEU A 144 42.88 -5.20 -15.43
N VAL A 145 43.83 -4.32 -15.18
CA VAL A 145 43.95 -3.04 -15.89
C VAL A 145 44.75 -3.23 -17.18
N ILE A 146 44.14 -2.89 -18.31
CA ILE A 146 44.75 -2.97 -19.64
C ILE A 146 45.15 -1.56 -20.11
N SER A 147 46.45 -1.34 -20.27
CA SER A 147 47.01 -0.10 -20.81
C SER A 147 47.79 -0.37 -22.09
N SER A 148 47.50 0.37 -23.16
CA SER A 148 48.22 0.23 -24.43
C SER A 148 49.36 1.24 -24.53
N TYR A 149 50.48 0.87 -25.16
CA TYR A 149 51.63 1.77 -25.36
C TYR A 149 51.23 3.12 -25.98
N THR A 150 50.32 3.08 -26.96
CA THR A 150 49.81 4.25 -27.66
C THR A 150 48.95 5.18 -26.79
N THR A 151 48.34 4.66 -25.71
CA THR A 151 47.41 5.42 -24.86
C THR A 151 48.07 6.01 -23.60
N LEU A 152 49.27 5.58 -23.17
CA LEU A 152 49.93 6.18 -22.00
C LEU A 152 50.21 7.67 -22.17
N GLY A 153 50.47 8.10 -23.41
CA GLY A 153 50.89 9.46 -23.75
C GLY A 153 52.31 9.76 -23.27
N GLY A 154 53.00 10.68 -23.95
CA GLY A 154 54.38 11.06 -23.60
C GLY A 154 54.55 11.77 -22.25
N ARG A 155 53.45 12.03 -21.54
CA ARG A 155 53.40 12.73 -20.24
C ARG A 155 52.63 11.97 -19.15
N GLY A 156 52.20 10.73 -19.41
CA GLY A 156 51.42 9.94 -18.45
C GLY A 156 49.94 10.29 -18.37
N GLU A 157 49.41 11.09 -19.30
CA GLU A 157 47.98 11.47 -19.38
C GLU A 157 47.04 10.26 -19.41
N GLY A 158 47.45 9.17 -20.08
CA GLY A 158 46.67 7.93 -20.09
C GLY A 158 46.62 7.24 -18.72
N ILE A 159 47.70 7.31 -17.94
CA ILE A 159 47.73 6.78 -16.58
C ILE A 159 46.86 7.65 -15.67
N GLN A 160 46.88 8.97 -15.84
CA GLN A 160 46.01 9.87 -15.08
C GLN A 160 44.52 9.61 -15.36
N ARG A 161 44.13 9.48 -16.62
CA ARG A 161 42.75 9.10 -17.00
C ARG A 161 42.36 7.75 -16.40
N LEU A 162 43.24 6.76 -16.49
CA LEU A 162 43.02 5.44 -15.90
C LEU A 162 42.86 5.50 -14.37
N ALA A 163 43.67 6.29 -13.67
CA ALA A 163 43.56 6.48 -12.22
C ALA A 163 42.21 7.11 -11.84
N HIS A 164 41.76 8.11 -12.60
CA HIS A 164 40.44 8.72 -12.42
C HIS A 164 39.28 7.77 -12.74
N ILE A 165 39.44 6.89 -13.73
CA ILE A 165 38.47 5.82 -13.99
C ILE A 165 38.36 4.89 -12.76
N LEU A 166 39.50 4.49 -12.20
CA LEU A 166 39.54 3.56 -11.08
C LEU A 166 38.94 4.13 -9.79
N ILE A 167 39.22 5.40 -9.43
CA ILE A 167 38.62 6.02 -8.23
C ILE A 167 37.12 6.27 -8.38
N ASN A 168 36.67 6.58 -9.59
CA ASN A 168 35.25 6.78 -9.86
C ASN A 168 34.46 5.47 -9.74
N MET A 169 35.07 4.36 -10.17
CA MET A 169 34.45 3.03 -10.12
C MET A 169 34.61 2.35 -8.75
N ILE A 170 35.74 2.53 -8.06
CA ILE A 170 36.12 1.79 -6.86
C ILE A 170 36.36 2.79 -5.72
N HIS A 171 35.50 2.74 -4.70
CA HIS A 171 35.66 3.58 -3.53
C HIS A 171 36.91 3.19 -2.72
N GLY A 172 37.75 4.18 -2.38
CA GLY A 172 38.99 3.94 -1.62
C GLY A 172 39.97 3.06 -2.39
N VAL A 173 40.16 3.34 -3.68
CA VAL A 173 41.01 2.53 -4.56
C VAL A 173 42.45 2.45 -4.06
N GLU A 174 42.96 3.50 -3.39
CA GLU A 174 44.33 3.56 -2.88
C GLU A 174 44.63 2.47 -1.85
N GLU A 175 43.62 2.03 -1.10
CA GLU A 175 43.72 0.96 -0.09
C GLU A 175 43.54 -0.44 -0.72
N ARG A 176 43.17 -0.51 -2.00
CA ARG A 176 42.76 -1.74 -2.71
C ARG A 176 43.65 -2.05 -3.91
N LEU A 177 44.78 -1.36 -4.03
CA LEU A 177 45.75 -1.54 -5.10
C LEU A 177 46.26 -2.99 -5.15
N GLU A 178 46.30 -3.72 -4.03
CA GLU A 178 46.68 -5.14 -4.00
C GLU A 178 45.74 -6.07 -4.81
N SER A 179 44.51 -5.66 -5.08
CA SER A 179 43.54 -6.39 -5.92
C SER A 179 43.61 -6.03 -7.40
N ILE A 180 44.59 -5.21 -7.81
CA ILE A 180 44.77 -4.70 -9.18
C ILE A 180 46.04 -5.29 -9.79
N VAL A 181 45.95 -5.80 -11.02
CA VAL A 181 47.10 -6.20 -11.86
C VAL A 181 47.11 -5.37 -13.13
N TYR A 182 48.28 -4.95 -13.58
CA TYR A 182 48.46 -4.17 -14.81
C TYR A 182 49.03 -5.04 -15.93
N ALA A 183 48.38 -5.02 -17.08
CA ALA A 183 48.85 -5.66 -18.30
C ALA A 183 48.93 -4.65 -19.45
N PHE A 184 49.96 -4.85 -20.27
CA PHE A 184 50.46 -3.84 -21.18
C PHE A 184 50.40 -4.35 -22.62
N THR A 185 49.57 -3.72 -23.46
CA THR A 185 49.33 -4.13 -24.86
C THR A 185 50.06 -3.23 -25.85
N ARG A 186 50.41 -3.76 -27.03
CA ARG A 186 51.08 -3.00 -28.12
C ARG A 186 52.43 -2.37 -27.73
N TYR A 187 53.11 -2.91 -26.71
CA TYR A 187 54.42 -2.43 -26.30
C TYR A 187 55.54 -3.01 -27.16
N PRO A 188 56.53 -2.21 -27.59
CA PRO A 188 57.69 -2.73 -28.29
C PRO A 188 58.46 -3.74 -27.41
N PRO A 189 58.97 -4.86 -27.96
CA PRO A 189 59.64 -5.90 -27.17
C PRO A 189 60.82 -5.38 -26.32
N ASN A 190 61.58 -4.43 -26.90
CA ASN A 190 62.81 -3.88 -26.32
C ASN A 190 62.58 -2.76 -25.30
N GLU A 191 61.34 -2.31 -25.10
CA GLU A 191 61.02 -1.24 -24.16
C GLU A 191 60.87 -1.76 -22.73
N ASN A 192 61.51 -1.08 -21.78
CA ASN A 192 61.37 -1.39 -20.35
C ASN A 192 60.25 -0.53 -19.75
N ILE A 193 59.13 -1.18 -19.41
CA ILE A 193 57.93 -0.51 -18.90
C ILE A 193 58.20 0.19 -17.57
N ASN A 194 58.94 -0.45 -16.67
CA ASN A 194 59.29 0.13 -15.38
C ASN A 194 60.13 1.41 -15.54
N ALA A 195 61.13 1.38 -16.44
CA ALA A 195 61.94 2.55 -16.75
C ALA A 195 61.11 3.70 -17.35
N LEU A 196 60.14 3.39 -18.22
CA LEU A 196 59.21 4.38 -18.76
C LEU A 196 58.35 5.02 -17.66
N LEU A 197 57.78 4.22 -16.76
CA LEU A 197 56.96 4.71 -15.66
C LEU A 197 57.76 5.56 -14.67
N LEU A 198 59.00 5.15 -14.35
CA LEU A 198 59.93 5.93 -13.53
C LEU A 198 60.28 7.27 -14.20
N ASN A 199 60.48 7.29 -15.52
CA ASN A 199 60.74 8.52 -16.26
C ASN A 199 59.54 9.48 -16.18
N ILE A 200 58.32 8.98 -16.40
CA ILE A 200 57.08 9.76 -16.27
C ILE A 200 56.98 10.34 -14.85
N LYS A 201 57.26 9.54 -13.83
CA LYS A 201 57.23 10.00 -12.44
C LYS A 201 58.25 11.12 -12.18
N LEU A 202 59.53 10.88 -12.46
CA LEU A 202 60.64 11.79 -12.09
C LEU A 202 60.66 13.06 -12.93
N ASN A 203 60.41 12.96 -14.24
CA ASN A 203 60.61 14.06 -15.18
C ASN A 203 59.32 14.81 -15.53
N LYS A 204 58.16 14.35 -15.04
CA LYS A 204 56.86 15.00 -15.29
C LYS A 204 56.05 15.17 -14.01
N VAL A 205 55.65 14.07 -13.37
CA VAL A 205 54.71 14.13 -12.23
C VAL A 205 55.33 14.87 -11.03
N ASP A 206 56.58 14.58 -10.70
CA ASP A 206 57.26 15.22 -9.56
C ASP A 206 57.67 16.68 -9.85
N GLN A 207 57.68 17.10 -11.13
CA GLN A 207 58.01 18.45 -11.57
C GLN A 207 56.77 19.35 -11.77
N ASP A 208 55.57 18.77 -11.87
CA ASP A 208 54.31 19.49 -12.06
C ASP A 208 53.50 19.54 -10.76
N ARG A 209 53.32 20.75 -10.22
CA ARG A 209 52.64 20.98 -8.93
C ARG A 209 51.16 20.54 -8.92
N TYR A 210 50.50 20.51 -10.07
CA TYR A 210 49.12 20.06 -10.17
C TYR A 210 49.04 18.53 -10.20
N LEU A 211 49.88 17.89 -11.02
CA LEU A 211 49.94 16.41 -11.10
C LEU A 211 50.45 15.79 -9.80
N SER A 212 51.40 16.41 -9.12
CA SER A 212 51.94 15.90 -7.85
C SER A 212 50.93 15.93 -6.69
N ARG A 213 49.83 16.68 -6.82
CA ARG A 213 48.75 16.79 -5.82
C ARG A 213 47.56 15.88 -6.12
N ASP A 214 47.55 15.24 -7.28
CA ASP A 214 46.57 14.23 -7.65
C ASP A 214 46.93 12.91 -6.93
N ASN A 215 46.48 12.78 -5.69
CA ASN A 215 46.87 11.67 -4.80
C ASN A 215 46.55 10.29 -5.41
N VAL A 216 45.41 10.17 -6.10
CA VAL A 216 44.97 8.92 -6.74
C VAL A 216 45.91 8.58 -7.89
N PHE A 217 46.18 9.54 -8.79
CA PHE A 217 47.10 9.33 -9.90
C PHE A 217 48.49 8.93 -9.41
N VAL A 218 49.01 9.61 -8.39
CA VAL A 218 50.32 9.30 -7.80
C VAL A 218 50.32 7.91 -7.15
N ALA A 219 49.25 7.50 -6.48
CA ALA A 219 49.14 6.18 -5.86
C ALA A 219 49.13 5.05 -6.91
N VAL A 220 48.30 5.17 -7.95
CA VAL A 220 48.23 4.20 -9.05
C VAL A 220 49.57 4.13 -9.79
N LEU A 221 50.20 5.27 -10.10
CA LEU A 221 51.50 5.30 -10.77
C LEU A 221 52.59 4.62 -9.94
N LYS A 222 52.63 4.84 -8.61
CA LYS A 222 53.59 4.17 -7.72
C LYS A 222 53.37 2.66 -7.68
N ASP A 223 52.12 2.21 -7.62
CA ASP A 223 51.79 0.79 -7.62
C ASP A 223 52.13 0.11 -8.96
N MET A 224 51.90 0.79 -10.09
CA MET A 224 52.35 0.34 -11.41
C MET A 224 53.88 0.20 -11.47
N ILE A 225 54.63 1.17 -10.93
CA ILE A 225 56.09 1.10 -10.85
C ILE A 225 56.51 -0.13 -10.03
N GLN A 226 55.99 -0.26 -8.80
CA GLN A 226 56.33 -1.36 -7.91
C GLN A 226 56.07 -2.74 -8.54
N LYS A 227 54.90 -2.93 -9.18
CA LYS A 227 54.53 -4.22 -9.80
C LYS A 227 55.27 -4.54 -11.10
N THR A 228 55.95 -3.56 -11.69
CA THR A 228 56.76 -3.76 -12.91
C THR A 228 58.27 -3.88 -12.63
N GLU A 229 58.70 -3.77 -11.37
CA GLU A 229 60.10 -3.91 -10.98
C GLU A 229 60.69 -5.28 -11.40
N ASN A 230 62.00 -5.30 -11.65
CA ASN A 230 62.73 -6.50 -12.07
C ASN A 230 62.16 -7.15 -13.34
N ASP A 231 61.64 -6.35 -14.27
CA ASP A 231 61.05 -6.76 -15.55
C ASP A 231 59.86 -7.72 -15.42
N LYS A 232 59.12 -7.63 -14.30
CA LYS A 232 57.90 -8.42 -14.06
C LYS A 232 56.65 -7.88 -14.77
N ALA A 233 56.81 -6.96 -15.72
CA ALA A 233 55.68 -6.35 -16.42
C ALA A 233 54.97 -7.37 -17.33
N TYR A 234 53.65 -7.50 -17.20
CA TYR A 234 52.85 -8.38 -18.05
C TYR A 234 52.62 -7.76 -19.44
N LYS A 235 53.55 -8.00 -20.36
CA LYS A 235 53.43 -7.63 -21.78
C LYS A 235 52.51 -8.62 -22.50
N ILE A 236 51.40 -8.14 -23.05
CA ILE A 236 50.45 -8.96 -23.81
C ILE A 236 50.83 -8.94 -25.29
N ASP A 237 51.28 -10.07 -25.78
CA ASP A 237 51.42 -10.38 -27.20
C ASP A 237 50.42 -11.50 -27.56
N PRO A 238 49.26 -11.18 -28.17
CA PRO A 238 48.25 -12.17 -28.48
C PRO A 238 48.69 -13.27 -29.45
N ILE A 239 49.77 -13.06 -30.23
CA ILE A 239 50.20 -13.96 -31.30
C ILE A 239 51.33 -14.88 -30.80
N HIS A 240 52.31 -14.31 -30.09
CA HIS A 240 53.52 -15.03 -29.69
C HIS A 240 53.72 -15.14 -28.17
N GLY A 241 52.90 -14.46 -27.38
CA GLY A 241 53.05 -14.38 -25.93
C GLY A 241 52.60 -15.64 -25.18
N ASP A 242 53.21 -15.90 -24.02
CA ASP A 242 52.72 -16.90 -23.07
C ASP A 242 51.71 -16.28 -22.10
N ARG A 243 50.52 -16.86 -22.05
CA ARG A 243 49.43 -16.45 -21.13
C ARG A 243 49.60 -16.97 -19.71
N LYS A 244 50.34 -18.05 -19.51
CA LYS A 244 50.40 -18.76 -18.21
C LYS A 244 50.87 -17.89 -17.03
N PRO A 245 51.89 -17.01 -17.18
CA PRO A 245 52.33 -16.17 -16.07
C PRO A 245 51.23 -15.25 -15.55
N LEU A 246 50.49 -14.59 -16.44
CA LEU A 246 49.42 -13.67 -16.04
C LEU A 246 48.24 -14.42 -15.43
N ILE A 247 47.85 -15.59 -15.96
CA ILE A 247 46.76 -16.39 -15.37
C ILE A 247 47.11 -16.82 -13.94
N ARG A 248 48.36 -17.25 -13.69
CA ARG A 248 48.81 -17.62 -12.34
C ARG A 248 48.80 -16.45 -11.37
N GLU A 249 49.16 -15.25 -11.84
CA GLU A 249 49.08 -14.05 -11.02
C GLU A 249 47.64 -13.70 -10.66
N LEU A 250 46.73 -13.75 -11.64
CA LEU A 250 45.31 -13.52 -11.42
C LEU A 250 44.69 -14.54 -10.47
N GLN A 251 45.17 -15.79 -10.45
CA GLN A 251 44.73 -16.78 -9.45
C GLN A 251 45.16 -16.39 -8.03
N ARG A 252 46.39 -15.91 -7.85
CA ARG A 252 46.97 -15.56 -6.55
C ARG A 252 46.42 -14.27 -5.95
N LEU A 253 45.94 -13.36 -6.79
CA LEU A 253 45.47 -12.05 -6.37
C LEU A 253 44.29 -12.15 -5.39
N CYS A 254 44.33 -11.37 -4.30
CA CYS A 254 43.21 -11.21 -3.39
C CYS A 254 42.14 -10.34 -4.07
N GLY A 255 40.93 -10.88 -4.26
CA GLY A 255 39.81 -10.12 -4.82
C GLY A 255 39.19 -9.17 -3.79
N ILE A 256 38.65 -8.05 -4.28
CA ILE A 256 37.83 -7.11 -3.50
C ILE A 256 36.59 -7.87 -3.03
N GLN A 257 36.44 -8.01 -1.71
CA GLN A 257 35.28 -8.63 -1.08
C GLN A 257 34.11 -7.64 -1.01
N TYR A 258 32.88 -8.16 -1.04
CA TYR A 258 31.65 -7.37 -0.98
C TYR A 258 31.62 -6.24 -2.04
N PRO A 259 31.76 -6.57 -3.34
CA PRO A 259 31.84 -5.59 -4.43
C PRO A 259 30.66 -4.61 -4.45
N GLN A 260 29.47 -5.03 -3.99
CA GLN A 260 28.28 -4.17 -3.85
C GLN A 260 28.46 -2.98 -2.90
N GLN A 261 29.42 -3.02 -1.97
CA GLN A 261 29.70 -1.93 -1.03
C GLN A 261 30.83 -1.02 -1.51
N VAL A 262 31.68 -1.52 -2.41
CA VAL A 262 32.93 -0.87 -2.82
C VAL A 262 32.82 -0.27 -4.22
N ILE A 263 32.15 -0.95 -5.15
CA ILE A 263 32.03 -0.53 -6.54
C ILE A 263 30.85 0.44 -6.66
N ARG A 264 31.11 1.65 -7.14
CA ARG A 264 30.14 2.75 -7.21
C ARG A 264 29.74 3.08 -8.64
N PHE A 265 28.56 3.66 -8.75
CA PHE A 265 28.05 4.20 -9.99
C PHE A 265 28.80 5.47 -10.36
N SER A 266 29.50 5.41 -11.50
CA SER A 266 30.20 6.55 -12.06
C SER A 266 29.65 6.87 -13.43
N MET A 267 29.21 8.11 -13.63
CA MET A 267 28.82 8.65 -14.93
C MET A 267 29.74 9.82 -15.29
N SER A 268 29.97 10.02 -16.58
CA SER A 268 30.55 11.27 -17.05
C SER A 268 29.63 12.46 -16.72
N GLY A 269 30.20 13.68 -16.62
CA GLY A 269 29.41 14.90 -16.42
C GLY A 269 28.39 15.14 -17.55
N GLU A 270 28.79 14.90 -18.79
CA GLU A 270 27.94 15.01 -19.98
C GLU A 270 26.76 14.02 -19.93
N THR A 271 27.02 12.78 -19.50
CA THR A 271 25.98 11.75 -19.34
C THR A 271 24.97 12.15 -18.27
N ARG A 272 25.44 12.68 -17.13
CA ARG A 272 24.58 13.14 -16.03
C ARG A 272 23.64 14.26 -16.48
N GLU A 273 24.13 15.26 -17.21
CA GLU A 273 23.31 16.35 -17.72
C GLU A 273 22.25 15.88 -18.73
N ALA A 274 22.63 14.99 -19.66
CA ALA A 274 21.69 14.45 -20.63
C ALA A 274 20.56 13.65 -19.98
N ILE A 275 20.86 12.87 -18.95
CA ILE A 275 19.86 12.11 -18.19
C ILE A 275 18.92 13.04 -17.43
N ILE A 276 19.46 14.05 -16.73
CA ILE A 276 18.63 15.05 -16.03
C ILE A 276 17.69 15.72 -17.03
N ASN A 277 18.18 16.11 -18.21
CA ASN A 277 17.36 16.69 -19.26
C ASN A 277 16.28 15.73 -19.77
N GLN A 278 16.58 14.43 -19.91
CA GLN A 278 15.58 13.44 -20.31
C GLN A 278 14.50 13.24 -19.23
N ILE A 279 14.88 13.19 -17.96
CA ILE A 279 13.95 13.04 -16.83
C ILE A 279 13.02 14.26 -16.72
N GLN A 280 13.55 15.46 -16.94
CA GLN A 280 12.72 16.67 -17.00
C GLN A 280 11.73 16.64 -18.18
N ARG A 281 12.12 16.08 -19.33
CA ARG A 281 11.19 15.85 -20.46
C ARG A 281 10.12 14.82 -20.11
N ASP A 282 10.50 13.70 -19.51
CA ASP A 282 9.57 12.65 -19.13
C ASP A 282 8.55 13.15 -18.08
N LYS A 283 9.00 13.95 -17.10
CA LYS A 283 8.12 14.68 -16.18
C LYS A 283 7.09 15.54 -16.93
N LEU A 284 7.53 16.32 -17.92
CA LEU A 284 6.63 17.15 -18.73
C LEU A 284 5.68 16.29 -19.57
N ASN A 285 6.16 15.15 -20.08
CA ASN A 285 5.35 14.22 -20.85
C ASN A 285 4.28 13.53 -19.99
N VAL A 286 4.55 13.21 -18.72
CA VAL A 286 3.53 12.76 -17.76
C VAL A 286 2.42 13.81 -17.66
N ILE A 287 2.79 15.08 -17.40
CA ILE A 287 1.83 16.18 -17.25
C ILE A 287 1.03 16.41 -18.54
N CYS A 288 1.68 16.33 -19.70
CA CYS A 288 1.03 16.48 -21.01
C CYS A 288 0.05 15.33 -21.27
N SER A 289 0.47 14.09 -21.03
CA SER A 289 -0.34 12.89 -21.26
C SER A 289 -1.56 12.85 -20.34
N LEU A 290 -1.43 13.32 -19.09
CA LEU A 290 -2.56 13.51 -18.16
C LEU A 290 -3.61 14.47 -18.73
N LYS A 291 -3.19 15.59 -19.35
CA LYS A 291 -4.12 16.54 -19.99
C LYS A 291 -4.86 15.92 -21.18
N HIS A 292 -4.21 15.00 -21.90
CA HIS A 292 -4.80 14.29 -23.03
C HIS A 292 -5.55 13.00 -22.65
N LYS A 293 -5.56 12.64 -21.36
CA LYS A 293 -6.17 11.40 -20.83
C LYS A 293 -5.60 10.12 -21.48
N ASP A 294 -4.32 10.14 -21.82
CA ASP A 294 -3.62 8.97 -22.37
C ASP A 294 -2.91 8.21 -21.23
N SER A 295 -3.64 7.27 -20.63
CA SER A 295 -3.17 6.52 -19.45
C SER A 295 -1.95 5.65 -19.75
N ASP A 296 -1.84 5.11 -20.96
CA ASP A 296 -0.70 4.26 -21.36
C ASP A 296 0.60 5.07 -21.41
N LEU A 297 0.52 6.29 -21.97
CA LEU A 297 1.67 7.21 -21.98
C LEU A 297 2.00 7.71 -20.57
N VAL A 298 1.00 8.04 -19.74
CA VAL A 298 1.23 8.43 -18.34
C VAL A 298 2.01 7.33 -17.61
N LEU A 299 1.55 6.09 -17.70
CA LEU A 299 2.20 4.95 -17.06
C LEU A 299 3.62 4.74 -17.60
N TYR A 300 3.80 4.82 -18.93
CA TYR A 300 5.10 4.69 -19.56
C TYR A 300 6.11 5.71 -19.05
N TYR A 301 5.76 7.00 -19.05
CA TYR A 301 6.68 8.05 -18.62
C TYR A 301 6.89 8.04 -17.10
N LEU A 302 5.86 7.77 -16.30
CA LEU A 302 5.99 7.66 -14.84
C LEU A 302 6.92 6.51 -14.45
N ASN A 303 6.78 5.35 -15.09
CA ASN A 303 7.67 4.21 -14.86
C ASN A 303 9.12 4.51 -15.25
N ASN A 304 9.35 5.26 -16.34
CA ASN A 304 10.70 5.70 -16.68
C ASN A 304 11.29 6.56 -15.56
N VAL A 305 10.55 7.57 -15.08
CA VAL A 305 11.02 8.45 -14.00
C VAL A 305 11.26 7.66 -12.70
N LYS A 306 10.39 6.68 -12.37
CA LYS A 306 10.57 5.78 -11.23
C LYS A 306 11.88 4.99 -11.31
N ILE A 307 12.14 4.34 -12.46
CA ILE A 307 13.37 3.57 -12.68
C ILE A 307 14.61 4.46 -12.48
N PHE A 308 14.60 5.68 -13.03
CA PHE A 308 15.72 6.61 -12.85
C PHE A 308 15.88 7.03 -11.38
N ASN A 309 14.79 7.23 -10.65
CA ASN A 309 14.83 7.57 -9.22
C ASN A 309 15.41 6.45 -8.35
N GLU A 310 15.17 5.19 -8.72
CA GLU A 310 15.76 4.02 -8.04
C GLU A 310 17.24 3.83 -8.37
N LEU A 311 17.68 4.22 -9.57
CA LEU A 311 19.05 4.02 -10.05
C LEU A 311 20.01 5.19 -9.77
N ILE A 312 19.48 6.40 -9.63
CA ILE A 312 20.29 7.63 -9.57
C ILE A 312 19.97 8.41 -8.29
N GLU A 313 20.92 8.41 -7.35
CA GLU A 313 20.85 9.23 -6.15
C GLU A 313 21.12 10.72 -6.47
N HIS A 314 20.08 11.43 -6.91
CA HIS A 314 20.17 12.85 -7.28
C HIS A 314 18.88 13.63 -6.97
N ASN A 315 19.00 14.78 -6.31
CA ASN A 315 17.87 15.62 -5.89
C ASN A 315 16.91 15.97 -7.04
N ALA A 316 17.43 16.37 -8.20
CA ALA A 316 16.58 16.72 -9.35
C ALA A 316 15.76 15.54 -9.91
N VAL A 317 16.21 14.30 -9.70
CA VAL A 317 15.50 13.09 -10.13
C VAL A 317 14.39 12.77 -9.13
N GLN A 318 14.71 12.83 -7.83
CA GLN A 318 13.73 12.69 -6.75
C GLN A 318 12.61 13.73 -6.87
N GLU A 319 12.96 14.99 -7.11
CA GLU A 319 11.99 16.07 -7.33
C GLU A 319 11.08 15.78 -8.52
N ALA A 320 11.64 15.35 -9.66
CA ALA A 320 10.86 15.02 -10.85
C ALA A 320 9.88 13.86 -10.60
N TYR A 321 10.29 12.86 -9.83
CA TYR A 321 9.43 11.74 -9.45
C TYR A 321 8.29 12.16 -8.52
N GLU A 322 8.60 12.91 -7.46
CA GLU A 322 7.59 13.41 -6.52
C GLU A 322 6.56 14.32 -7.20
N VAL A 323 7.02 15.23 -8.07
CA VAL A 323 6.12 16.10 -8.85
C VAL A 323 5.23 15.27 -9.77
N SER A 324 5.78 14.25 -10.44
CA SER A 324 5.01 13.39 -11.34
C SER A 324 3.92 12.61 -10.59
N LYS A 325 4.26 12.00 -9.44
CA LYS A 325 3.29 11.30 -8.56
C LYS A 325 2.18 12.25 -8.11
N LYS A 326 2.56 13.45 -7.64
CA LYS A 326 1.60 14.45 -7.19
C LYS A 326 0.64 14.85 -8.30
N SER A 327 1.13 15.11 -9.52
CA SER A 327 0.29 15.47 -10.66
C SER A 327 -0.68 14.35 -11.06
N VAL A 328 -0.25 13.09 -11.00
CA VAL A 328 -1.13 11.93 -11.23
C VAL A 328 -2.23 11.88 -10.17
N ASN A 329 -1.88 12.00 -8.89
CA ASN A 329 -2.84 12.02 -7.80
C ASN A 329 -3.86 13.17 -7.91
N GLU A 330 -3.39 14.38 -8.21
CA GLU A 330 -4.26 15.54 -8.47
C GLU A 330 -5.22 15.29 -9.64
N SER A 331 -4.78 14.56 -10.68
CA SER A 331 -5.64 14.18 -11.80
C SER A 331 -6.72 13.17 -11.39
N PHE A 332 -6.41 12.21 -10.51
CA PHE A 332 -7.40 11.28 -9.96
C PHE A 332 -8.44 12.00 -9.10
N VAL A 333 -7.99 12.90 -8.21
CA VAL A 333 -8.88 13.73 -7.40
C VAL A 333 -9.80 14.58 -8.28
N LYS A 334 -9.26 15.19 -9.34
CA LYS A 334 -10.06 15.95 -10.30
C LYS A 334 -11.07 15.05 -11.03
N HIS A 335 -10.67 13.86 -11.43
CA HIS A 335 -11.58 12.92 -12.09
C HIS A 335 -12.73 12.52 -11.16
N CYS A 336 -12.45 12.23 -9.89
CA CYS A 336 -13.47 11.97 -8.88
C CYS A 336 -14.45 13.15 -8.74
N ALA A 337 -13.94 14.39 -8.69
CA ALA A 337 -14.79 15.58 -8.66
C ALA A 337 -15.66 15.74 -9.92
N ASP A 338 -15.10 15.49 -11.11
CA ASP A 338 -15.84 15.53 -12.38
C ASP A 338 -16.98 14.49 -12.38
N GLU A 339 -16.75 13.28 -11.85
CA GLU A 339 -17.79 12.24 -11.72
C GLU A 339 -18.87 12.66 -10.71
N THR A 340 -18.50 13.19 -9.55
CA THR A 340 -19.45 13.76 -8.58
C THR A 340 -20.31 14.85 -9.21
N ASP A 341 -19.75 15.71 -10.05
CA ASP A 341 -20.52 16.75 -10.73
C ASP A 341 -21.49 16.19 -11.78
N LYS A 342 -21.15 15.09 -12.45
CA LYS A 342 -22.11 14.38 -13.32
C LYS A 342 -23.26 13.79 -12.51
N ILE A 343 -22.97 13.20 -11.36
CA ILE A 343 -23.99 12.70 -10.41
C ILE A 343 -24.95 13.83 -10.03
N LYS A 344 -24.43 14.99 -9.60
CA LYS A 344 -25.26 16.15 -9.24
C LYS A 344 -26.16 16.61 -10.38
N ARG A 345 -25.66 16.62 -11.62
CA ARG A 345 -26.46 16.99 -12.81
C ARG A 345 -27.57 15.97 -13.09
N LEU A 346 -27.28 14.68 -12.98
CA LEU A 346 -28.26 13.60 -13.17
C LEU A 346 -29.38 13.67 -12.13
N VAL A 347 -29.03 13.94 -10.87
CA VAL A 347 -30.01 14.09 -9.77
C VAL A 347 -30.86 15.35 -9.94
N ALA A 348 -30.26 16.46 -10.36
CA ALA A 348 -30.97 17.73 -10.58
C ALA A 348 -32.00 17.66 -11.73
N SER A 349 -31.89 16.69 -12.65
CA SER A 349 -32.84 16.48 -13.74
C SER A 349 -34.12 15.72 -13.37
N ASN A 350 -34.58 15.82 -12.11
CA ASN A 350 -35.82 15.22 -11.56
C ASN A 350 -35.80 13.70 -11.34
N VAL A 351 -34.78 13.14 -10.69
CA VAL A 351 -34.93 11.79 -10.12
C VAL A 351 -35.76 11.91 -8.82
N GLU A 352 -37.08 11.74 -8.93
CA GLU A 352 -37.96 11.63 -7.76
C GLU A 352 -37.94 10.21 -7.17
N LEU A 353 -38.38 10.06 -5.92
CA LEU A 353 -38.63 8.78 -5.24
C LEU A 353 -39.90 8.09 -5.78
N LYS A 354 -39.97 7.87 -7.10
CA LYS A 354 -41.04 7.09 -7.74
C LYS A 354 -40.45 6.05 -8.66
N GLN A 355 -41.09 4.89 -8.75
CA GLN A 355 -40.49 3.77 -9.48
C GLN A 355 -40.42 4.02 -10.99
N LYS A 356 -41.24 4.91 -11.55
CA LYS A 356 -41.17 5.33 -12.96
C LYS A 356 -39.91 6.15 -13.28
N ASP A 357 -39.39 6.90 -12.30
CA ASP A 357 -38.24 7.81 -12.48
C ASP A 357 -36.91 7.07 -12.18
N LEU A 358 -37.00 5.88 -11.57
CA LEU A 358 -35.88 4.96 -11.30
C LEU A 358 -35.62 3.94 -12.44
N GLU A 359 -36.53 3.78 -13.38
CA GLU A 359 -36.47 2.73 -14.43
C GLU A 359 -35.81 3.19 -15.74
N GLU A 360 -35.52 4.48 -15.91
CA GLU A 360 -34.79 4.97 -17.08
C GLU A 360 -33.28 4.72 -16.97
N ASP A 361 -32.57 4.84 -18.10
CA ASP A 361 -31.09 4.77 -18.24
C ASP A 361 -30.30 5.55 -17.16
N ALA A 362 -30.95 6.45 -16.43
CA ALA A 362 -30.39 7.26 -15.36
C ALA A 362 -29.84 6.44 -14.18
N ILE A 363 -30.55 5.40 -13.67
CA ILE A 363 -30.06 4.66 -12.49
C ILE A 363 -28.83 3.81 -12.79
N PRO A 364 -28.75 3.03 -13.89
CA PRO A 364 -27.51 2.36 -14.26
C PRO A 364 -26.34 3.33 -14.46
N LYS A 365 -26.58 4.52 -15.05
CA LYS A 365 -25.55 5.57 -15.19
C LYS A 365 -25.13 6.13 -13.84
N LEU A 366 -26.09 6.45 -12.97
CA LEU A 366 -25.85 6.93 -11.61
C LEU A 366 -25.01 5.92 -10.81
N LEU A 367 -25.41 4.65 -10.87
CA LEU A 367 -24.73 3.54 -10.22
C LEU A 367 -23.29 3.39 -10.73
N ALA A 368 -23.08 3.50 -12.05
CA ALA A 368 -21.75 3.47 -12.63
C ALA A 368 -20.87 4.63 -12.13
N HIS A 369 -21.41 5.83 -12.01
CA HIS A 369 -20.67 6.98 -11.46
C HIS A 369 -20.36 6.80 -9.96
N ILE A 370 -21.31 6.32 -9.16
CA ILE A 370 -21.09 6.06 -7.73
C ILE A 370 -20.01 4.98 -7.54
N PHE A 371 -20.09 3.88 -8.30
CA PHE A 371 -19.06 2.83 -8.24
C PHE A 371 -17.70 3.34 -8.74
N THR A 372 -17.66 4.23 -9.72
CA THR A 372 -16.40 4.86 -10.16
C THR A 372 -15.76 5.64 -9.02
N VAL A 373 -16.55 6.45 -8.30
CA VAL A 373 -16.08 7.19 -7.10
C VAL A 373 -15.60 6.22 -6.02
N TRP A 374 -16.36 5.16 -5.73
CA TRP A 374 -15.99 4.13 -4.77
C TRP A 374 -14.68 3.42 -5.12
N THR A 375 -14.49 3.05 -6.39
CA THR A 375 -13.24 2.45 -6.90
C THR A 375 -12.07 3.40 -6.71
N ILE A 376 -12.20 4.68 -7.10
CA ILE A 376 -11.11 5.65 -7.00
C ILE A 376 -10.67 5.86 -5.55
N ILE A 377 -11.62 5.90 -4.62
CA ILE A 377 -11.36 6.19 -3.20
C ILE A 377 -10.72 5.01 -2.47
N ASN A 378 -11.13 3.77 -2.78
CA ASN A 378 -10.78 2.59 -1.97
C ASN A 378 -9.73 1.66 -2.61
N ASN A 379 -9.15 2.04 -3.75
CA ASN A 379 -8.24 1.15 -4.48
C ASN A 379 -6.92 0.88 -3.74
N ASP A 380 -6.39 1.87 -3.03
CA ASP A 380 -5.10 1.75 -2.34
C ASP A 380 -5.17 0.74 -1.19
N GLU A 381 -6.19 0.87 -0.33
CA GLU A 381 -6.44 -0.04 0.79
C GLU A 381 -6.75 -1.47 0.32
N TYR A 382 -7.47 -1.62 -0.80
CA TYR A 382 -7.78 -2.93 -1.38
C TYR A 382 -6.53 -3.70 -1.84
N ASN A 383 -5.57 -3.02 -2.48
CA ASN A 383 -4.35 -3.66 -2.97
C ASN A 383 -3.38 -3.99 -1.82
N GLU A 384 -3.33 -3.16 -0.77
CA GLU A 384 -2.55 -3.45 0.45
C GLU A 384 -3.04 -4.71 1.17
N LEU A 385 -4.36 -4.86 1.36
CA LEU A 385 -4.97 -6.01 2.06
C LEU A 385 -4.72 -7.36 1.37
N ARG A 386 -4.45 -7.37 0.06
CA ARG A 386 -4.16 -8.61 -0.69
C ARG A 386 -2.69 -9.03 -0.67
N GLY A 387 -1.79 -8.25 -0.06
CA GLY A 387 -0.36 -8.60 0.03
C GLY A 387 0.30 -8.79 -1.35
N LEU A 388 -0.20 -8.11 -2.38
CA LEU A 388 0.28 -8.29 -3.76
C LEU A 388 1.56 -7.48 -3.99
N GLU A 389 2.64 -8.18 -4.32
CA GLU A 389 3.87 -7.56 -4.82
C GLU A 389 3.68 -7.04 -6.26
N SER A 390 3.52 -5.72 -6.39
CA SER A 390 3.87 -4.79 -7.50
C SER A 390 3.70 -5.18 -8.98
N SER A 391 3.08 -6.31 -9.33
CA SER A 391 3.02 -6.80 -10.72
C SER A 391 1.63 -7.01 -11.29
N ASN A 392 0.57 -6.97 -10.47
CA ASN A 392 -0.83 -7.00 -10.93
C ASN A 392 -1.72 -6.21 -9.95
N ASP A 393 -1.72 -4.88 -10.05
CA ASP A 393 -2.68 -4.04 -9.34
C ASP A 393 -4.07 -4.28 -9.96
N TYR A 394 -5.04 -4.68 -9.15
CA TYR A 394 -6.43 -4.84 -9.59
C TYR A 394 -7.23 -3.63 -9.16
N LEU A 395 -8.02 -3.07 -10.07
CA LEU A 395 -9.03 -2.09 -9.70
C LEU A 395 -10.11 -2.77 -8.87
N LEU A 396 -10.46 -2.17 -7.74
CA LEU A 396 -11.66 -2.57 -6.99
C LEU A 396 -12.89 -2.35 -7.87
N MET A 397 -13.57 -3.42 -8.26
CA MET A 397 -14.75 -3.35 -9.14
C MET A 397 -15.97 -3.99 -8.47
N PRO A 398 -17.18 -3.47 -8.73
CA PRO A 398 -18.39 -4.11 -8.23
C PRO A 398 -18.59 -5.47 -8.89
N HIS A 399 -19.00 -6.46 -8.10
CA HIS A 399 -19.42 -7.74 -8.66
C HIS A 399 -20.81 -7.62 -9.30
N VAL A 400 -21.07 -8.34 -10.39
CA VAL A 400 -22.38 -8.30 -11.08
C VAL A 400 -23.54 -8.64 -10.15
N GLY A 401 -23.31 -9.54 -9.18
CA GLY A 401 -24.30 -9.89 -8.16
C GLY A 401 -24.67 -8.70 -7.26
N GLN A 402 -23.72 -7.82 -6.92
CA GLN A 402 -23.97 -6.62 -6.12
C GLN A 402 -24.84 -5.63 -6.91
N VAL A 403 -24.53 -5.43 -8.20
CA VAL A 403 -25.32 -4.56 -9.10
C VAL A 403 -26.76 -5.08 -9.21
N ILE A 404 -26.93 -6.38 -9.45
CA ILE A 404 -28.26 -6.99 -9.55
C ILE A 404 -29.00 -6.86 -8.22
N ALA A 405 -28.33 -7.06 -7.08
CA ALA A 405 -28.94 -6.90 -5.77
C ALA A 405 -29.47 -5.49 -5.55
N ILE A 406 -28.69 -4.46 -5.90
CA ILE A 406 -29.14 -3.05 -5.83
C ILE A 406 -30.35 -2.82 -6.72
N PHE A 407 -30.35 -3.33 -7.96
CA PHE A 407 -31.52 -3.24 -8.84
C PHE A 407 -32.76 -3.91 -8.24
N ARG A 408 -32.60 -5.07 -7.60
CA ARG A 408 -33.70 -5.76 -6.92
C ARG A 408 -34.19 -5.00 -5.70
N ILE A 409 -33.30 -4.39 -4.92
CA ILE A 409 -33.68 -3.49 -3.82
C ILE A 409 -34.47 -2.28 -4.35
N LEU A 410 -34.11 -1.73 -5.50
CA LEU A 410 -34.82 -0.60 -6.11
C LEU A 410 -36.09 -1.02 -6.88
N GLY A 411 -36.47 -2.30 -6.83
CA GLY A 411 -37.64 -2.82 -7.54
C GLY A 411 -37.50 -2.90 -9.06
N ILE A 412 -36.29 -2.73 -9.60
CA ILE A 412 -36.03 -2.71 -11.04
C ILE A 412 -36.15 -4.12 -11.62
N GLY A 413 -36.92 -4.24 -12.71
CA GLY A 413 -37.06 -5.49 -13.46
C GLY A 413 -38.11 -6.46 -12.89
N TYR A 414 -38.98 -6.03 -11.98
CA TYR A 414 -40.17 -6.78 -11.59
C TYR A 414 -41.35 -6.48 -12.52
N GLN A 415 -41.95 -7.52 -13.09
CA GLN A 415 -43.08 -7.44 -14.02
C GLN A 415 -44.08 -8.56 -13.73
N GLU A 416 -45.37 -8.25 -13.83
CA GLU A 416 -46.47 -9.22 -13.72
C GLU A 416 -47.15 -9.43 -15.07
N ASP A 417 -47.56 -10.67 -15.30
CA ASP A 417 -48.34 -11.05 -16.48
C ASP A 417 -49.83 -10.70 -16.27
N LYS A 418 -50.32 -9.69 -17.00
CA LYS A 418 -51.76 -9.38 -17.04
C LYS A 418 -52.42 -9.96 -18.28
N LYS A 419 -53.49 -10.73 -18.05
CA LYS A 419 -54.39 -11.20 -19.11
C LYS A 419 -55.48 -10.17 -19.36
N LEU A 420 -55.69 -9.83 -20.63
CA LEU A 420 -56.88 -9.09 -21.05
C LEU A 420 -58.08 -10.07 -21.06
N PRO A 421 -59.18 -9.81 -20.33
CA PRO A 421 -60.28 -10.78 -20.18
C PRO A 421 -60.99 -11.14 -21.50
N ILE A 422 -60.91 -10.25 -22.50
CA ILE A 422 -61.70 -10.31 -23.74
C ILE A 422 -60.89 -10.88 -24.92
N ILE A 423 -59.57 -10.84 -24.82
CA ILE A 423 -58.64 -11.23 -25.89
C ILE A 423 -57.53 -12.00 -25.18
N ASN A 424 -57.31 -13.28 -25.50
CA ASN A 424 -56.31 -14.17 -24.88
C ASN A 424 -54.86 -13.70 -25.15
N ILE A 425 -54.54 -12.49 -24.74
CA ILE A 425 -53.26 -11.81 -24.86
C ILE A 425 -52.82 -11.50 -23.44
N THR A 426 -51.64 -12.03 -23.10
CA THR A 426 -50.91 -11.69 -21.88
C THR A 426 -49.92 -10.60 -22.22
N TYR A 427 -49.90 -9.53 -21.44
CA TYR A 427 -48.87 -8.49 -21.54
C TYR A 427 -48.22 -8.29 -20.18
N LYS A 428 -46.94 -7.91 -20.21
CA LYS A 428 -46.20 -7.61 -19.00
C LYS A 428 -46.58 -6.21 -18.52
N LYS A 429 -47.14 -6.12 -17.32
CA LYS A 429 -47.40 -4.86 -16.62
C LYS A 429 -46.45 -4.74 -15.45
N LYS A 430 -45.97 -3.53 -15.19
CA LYS A 430 -45.26 -3.19 -13.95
C LYS A 430 -46.14 -3.46 -12.73
N ILE A 431 -45.52 -3.94 -11.65
CA ILE A 431 -46.22 -4.33 -10.41
C ILE A 431 -46.80 -3.09 -9.69
N SER A 432 -46.02 -2.00 -9.63
CA SER A 432 -46.41 -0.76 -8.97
C SER A 432 -45.76 0.45 -9.66
N ASP A 433 -46.44 1.61 -9.63
CA ASP A 433 -45.86 2.90 -10.04
C ASP A 433 -45.04 3.55 -8.90
N ASP A 434 -45.34 3.18 -7.65
CA ASP A 434 -44.64 3.58 -6.43
C ASP A 434 -43.56 2.56 -6.05
N LEU A 435 -42.56 3.01 -5.29
CA LEU A 435 -41.47 2.17 -4.82
C LEU A 435 -41.99 1.08 -3.86
N VAL A 436 -41.69 -0.19 -4.16
CA VAL A 436 -42.15 -1.35 -3.38
C VAL A 436 -41.06 -1.88 -2.48
N ASN A 437 -41.35 -2.15 -1.21
CA ASN A 437 -40.37 -2.71 -0.26
C ASN A 437 -39.80 -4.03 -0.80
N ASN A 438 -38.47 -4.17 -0.77
CA ASN A 438 -37.78 -5.35 -1.32
C ASN A 438 -36.72 -5.87 -0.35
N LEU A 439 -36.63 -7.20 -0.25
CA LEU A 439 -35.58 -7.90 0.46
C LEU A 439 -34.73 -8.71 -0.53
N VAL A 440 -33.40 -8.73 -0.33
CA VAL A 440 -32.48 -9.48 -1.22
C VAL A 440 -31.59 -10.44 -0.44
N GLU A 441 -31.50 -11.69 -0.92
CA GLU A 441 -30.60 -12.69 -0.34
C GLU A 441 -29.20 -12.53 -0.94
N ILE A 442 -28.21 -12.29 -0.08
CA ILE A 442 -26.81 -12.11 -0.44
C ILE A 442 -25.96 -12.94 0.52
N GLY A 443 -25.14 -13.84 -0.02
CA GLY A 443 -24.31 -14.75 0.78
C GLY A 443 -23.21 -14.03 1.56
N THR A 444 -22.69 -14.70 2.59
CA THR A 444 -21.54 -14.20 3.36
C THR A 444 -20.33 -14.05 2.44
N GLY A 445 -19.68 -12.87 2.49
CA GLY A 445 -18.53 -12.55 1.66
C GLY A 445 -18.86 -12.02 0.25
N GLU A 446 -20.13 -11.98 -0.16
CA GLU A 446 -20.52 -11.44 -1.47
C GLU A 446 -20.63 -9.89 -1.49
N GLY A 447 -20.46 -9.25 -0.33
CA GLY A 447 -20.38 -7.79 -0.19
C GLY A 447 -21.72 -7.11 0.11
N LYS A 448 -22.46 -7.61 1.10
CA LYS A 448 -23.69 -6.97 1.64
C LYS A 448 -23.47 -5.49 1.97
N SER A 449 -22.38 -5.17 2.67
CA SER A 449 -22.03 -3.80 3.06
C SER A 449 -21.93 -2.85 1.86
N VAL A 450 -21.35 -3.32 0.74
CA VAL A 450 -21.28 -2.55 -0.52
C VAL A 450 -22.69 -2.31 -1.07
N VAL A 451 -23.54 -3.32 -1.10
CA VAL A 451 -24.92 -3.20 -1.61
C VAL A 451 -25.72 -2.20 -0.77
N ILE A 452 -25.66 -2.29 0.56
CA ILE A 452 -26.35 -1.36 1.46
C ILE A 452 -25.83 0.06 1.27
N ALA A 453 -24.51 0.27 1.31
CA ALA A 453 -23.93 1.61 1.24
C ALA A 453 -24.19 2.30 -0.09
N ILE A 454 -24.06 1.58 -1.21
CA ILE A 454 -24.30 2.15 -2.54
C ILE A 454 -25.79 2.42 -2.76
N THR A 455 -26.67 1.56 -2.25
CA THR A 455 -28.12 1.82 -2.23
C THR A 455 -28.45 3.06 -1.39
N ALA A 456 -27.81 3.22 -0.23
CA ALA A 456 -27.94 4.41 0.60
C ALA A 456 -27.49 5.68 -0.13
N CYS A 457 -26.39 5.61 -0.90
CA CYS A 457 -25.95 6.72 -1.75
C CYS A 457 -27.05 7.14 -2.74
N ILE A 458 -27.68 6.18 -3.41
CA ILE A 458 -28.76 6.46 -4.38
C ILE A 458 -29.91 7.19 -3.69
N PHE A 459 -30.43 6.63 -2.58
CA PHE A 459 -31.54 7.23 -1.84
C PHE A 459 -31.22 8.62 -1.28
N ALA A 460 -30.02 8.81 -0.73
CA ALA A 460 -29.60 10.10 -0.20
C ALA A 460 -29.41 11.14 -1.31
N LEU A 461 -28.91 10.75 -2.48
CA LEU A 461 -28.75 11.62 -3.64
C LEU A 461 -30.10 12.11 -4.16
N ILE A 462 -31.12 11.25 -4.21
CA ILE A 462 -32.49 11.62 -4.62
C ILE A 462 -33.29 12.35 -3.52
N GLY A 463 -32.65 12.67 -2.38
CA GLY A 463 -33.18 13.58 -1.37
C GLY A 463 -33.82 12.92 -0.14
N ALA A 464 -33.67 11.61 0.04
CA ALA A 464 -34.11 10.92 1.25
C ALA A 464 -33.10 11.05 2.40
N ASP A 465 -33.60 10.94 3.62
CA ASP A 465 -32.76 10.63 4.79
C ASP A 465 -32.73 9.10 4.96
N VAL A 466 -31.54 8.51 4.96
CA VAL A 466 -31.33 7.06 4.95
C VAL A 466 -30.78 6.60 6.29
N VAL A 467 -31.39 5.55 6.85
CA VAL A 467 -30.88 4.84 8.02
C VAL A 467 -30.53 3.42 7.61
N CYS A 468 -29.25 3.06 7.75
CA CYS A 468 -28.76 1.71 7.65
C CYS A 468 -28.71 1.12 9.06
N SER A 469 -29.43 0.02 9.31
CA SER A 469 -29.48 -0.60 10.63
C SER A 469 -29.17 -2.08 10.62
N CYS A 470 -28.39 -2.50 11.61
CA CYS A 470 -28.06 -3.90 11.86
C CYS A 470 -28.16 -4.22 13.35
N TYR A 471 -27.81 -5.44 13.77
CA TYR A 471 -27.84 -5.83 15.18
C TYR A 471 -26.55 -5.45 15.94
N SER A 472 -25.43 -5.24 15.25
CA SER A 472 -24.09 -5.15 15.84
C SER A 472 -23.50 -3.75 15.71
N GLU A 473 -23.12 -3.16 16.84
CA GLU A 473 -22.48 -1.85 16.86
C GLU A 473 -21.16 -1.84 16.09
N VAL A 474 -20.32 -2.86 16.29
CA VAL A 474 -19.01 -2.97 15.67
C VAL A 474 -19.12 -3.09 14.14
N LEU A 475 -20.08 -3.89 13.65
CA LEU A 475 -20.31 -4.03 12.21
C LEU A 475 -20.85 -2.73 11.61
N SER A 476 -21.78 -2.08 12.31
CA SER A 476 -22.34 -0.79 11.91
C SER A 476 -21.28 0.30 11.81
N GLU A 477 -20.39 0.41 12.81
CA GLU A 477 -19.32 1.41 12.83
C GLU A 477 -18.26 1.13 11.76
N ARG A 478 -17.89 -0.15 11.55
CA ARG A 478 -17.00 -0.56 10.46
C ARG A 478 -17.56 -0.10 9.11
N ASP A 479 -18.79 -0.50 8.79
CA ASP A 479 -19.39 -0.20 7.49
C ASP A 479 -19.59 1.30 7.28
N MET A 480 -19.88 2.05 8.35
CA MET A 480 -19.91 3.50 8.28
C MET A 480 -18.53 4.07 7.92
N ASN A 481 -17.48 3.66 8.63
CA ASN A 481 -16.13 4.19 8.44
C ASN A 481 -15.59 3.88 7.03
N ASP A 482 -15.85 2.68 6.52
CA ASP A 482 -15.42 2.25 5.18
C ASP A 482 -16.04 3.11 4.06
N PHE A 483 -17.25 3.63 4.26
CA PHE A 483 -18.00 4.37 3.22
C PHE A 483 -18.13 5.87 3.45
N VAL A 484 -17.82 6.39 4.64
CA VAL A 484 -17.79 7.83 4.94
C VAL A 484 -16.98 8.65 3.91
N PRO A 485 -15.79 8.22 3.45
CA PRO A 485 -15.06 8.92 2.39
C PRO A 485 -15.89 9.09 1.09
N VAL A 486 -16.65 8.05 0.70
CA VAL A 486 -17.55 8.10 -0.46
C VAL A 486 -18.72 9.04 -0.20
N PHE A 487 -19.35 8.97 0.98
CA PHE A 487 -20.46 9.86 1.34
C PHE A 487 -20.04 11.34 1.35
N ARG A 488 -18.83 11.64 1.83
CA ARG A 488 -18.22 12.98 1.78
C ARG A 488 -17.98 13.45 0.35
N ALA A 489 -17.39 12.59 -0.48
CA ALA A 489 -17.12 12.91 -1.88
C ALA A 489 -18.42 13.23 -2.66
N LEU A 490 -19.53 12.58 -2.29
CA LEU A 490 -20.85 12.80 -2.87
C LEU A 490 -21.65 13.94 -2.19
N GLY A 491 -21.19 14.47 -1.05
CA GLY A 491 -21.88 15.52 -0.30
C GLY A 491 -23.18 15.07 0.39
N ILE A 492 -23.23 13.79 0.79
CA ILE A 492 -24.43 13.15 1.36
C ILE A 492 -24.21 12.53 2.74
N GLU A 493 -23.04 12.72 3.36
CA GLU A 493 -22.69 12.18 4.69
C GLU A 493 -23.77 12.48 5.75
N GLU A 494 -24.26 13.72 5.81
CA GLU A 494 -25.28 14.11 6.80
C GLU A 494 -26.64 13.45 6.60
N ARG A 495 -26.89 12.85 5.41
CA ARG A 495 -28.15 12.19 5.06
C ARG A 495 -28.16 10.69 5.34
N ILE A 496 -27.01 10.09 5.65
CA ILE A 496 -26.88 8.64 5.83
C ILE A 496 -26.43 8.37 7.27
N LYS A 497 -27.22 7.60 8.00
CA LYS A 497 -26.91 7.19 9.38
C LYS A 497 -26.78 5.69 9.47
N TYR A 498 -25.74 5.23 10.15
CA TYR A 498 -25.56 3.84 10.54
C TYR A 498 -25.84 3.69 12.04
N GLY A 499 -26.45 2.57 12.44
CA GLY A 499 -26.62 2.25 13.85
C GLY A 499 -27.26 0.90 14.11
N THR A 500 -27.39 0.53 15.38
CA THR A 500 -28.09 -0.70 15.77
C THR A 500 -29.62 -0.51 15.80
N PHE A 501 -30.39 -1.60 15.77
CA PHE A 501 -31.84 -1.54 15.98
C PHE A 501 -32.23 -0.82 17.29
N ASN A 502 -31.45 -1.02 18.36
CA ASN A 502 -31.65 -0.33 19.64
C ASN A 502 -31.42 1.18 19.49
N LYS A 503 -30.31 1.59 18.85
CA LYS A 503 -30.02 3.00 18.59
C LYS A 503 -31.07 3.64 17.69
N LEU A 504 -31.57 2.93 16.70
CA LEU A 504 -32.63 3.42 15.83
C LEU A 504 -33.94 3.65 16.59
N CYS A 505 -34.38 2.66 17.38
CA CYS A 505 -35.56 2.79 18.22
C CYS A 505 -35.41 3.96 19.21
N GLU A 506 -34.26 4.06 19.89
CA GLU A 506 -33.93 5.17 20.78
C GLU A 506 -33.98 6.53 20.07
N GLN A 507 -33.48 6.65 18.83
CA GLN A 507 -33.54 7.89 18.06
C GLN A 507 -34.97 8.28 17.69
N LEU A 508 -35.80 7.32 17.26
CA LEU A 508 -37.20 7.58 16.90
C LEU A 508 -38.01 8.03 18.12
N LEU A 509 -37.85 7.35 19.26
CA LEU A 509 -38.53 7.70 20.50
C LEU A 509 -38.17 9.10 20.99
N ASN A 510 -36.91 9.50 20.82
CA ASN A 510 -36.44 10.82 21.25
C ASN A 510 -36.54 11.91 20.18
N GLU A 511 -37.14 11.64 19.02
CA GLU A 511 -37.22 12.61 17.92
C GLU A 511 -37.98 13.88 18.33
N GLN A 512 -39.02 13.73 19.14
CA GLN A 512 -39.88 14.84 19.59
C GLN A 512 -39.45 15.42 20.94
N CYS A 513 -38.94 14.59 21.86
CA CYS A 513 -38.48 15.02 23.18
C CYS A 513 -37.51 14.01 23.78
N ASN A 514 -36.66 14.43 24.72
CA ASN A 514 -35.84 13.49 25.49
C ASN A 514 -36.70 12.78 26.54
N LEU A 515 -37.09 11.53 26.27
CA LEU A 515 -38.02 10.76 27.08
C LEU A 515 -37.54 10.61 28.53
N ARG A 516 -36.25 10.28 28.73
CA ARG A 516 -35.69 10.05 30.08
C ARG A 516 -35.62 11.33 30.90
N GLU A 517 -35.25 12.46 30.29
CA GLU A 517 -35.27 13.76 30.95
C GLU A 517 -36.69 14.17 31.35
N LYS A 518 -37.66 13.96 30.46
CA LYS A 518 -39.07 14.26 30.73
C LYS A 518 -39.62 13.45 31.90
N VAL A 519 -39.36 12.13 31.93
CA VAL A 519 -39.79 11.28 33.05
C VAL A 519 -39.08 11.66 34.35
N ARG A 520 -37.77 11.99 34.29
CA ARG A 520 -37.01 12.48 35.45
C ARG A 520 -37.62 13.77 36.01
N ASP A 521 -37.86 14.76 35.17
CA ASP A 521 -38.38 16.07 35.60
C ASP A 521 -39.81 15.94 36.16
N MET A 522 -40.62 15.01 35.62
CA MET A 522 -41.94 14.68 36.14
C MET A 522 -41.87 14.16 37.60
N ILE A 523 -40.86 13.32 37.91
CA ILE A 523 -40.71 12.73 39.24
C ILE A 523 -40.03 13.69 40.22
N LEU A 524 -38.96 14.38 39.80
CA LEU A 524 -38.19 15.27 40.66
C LEU A 524 -38.92 16.58 40.97
N ASP A 525 -39.56 17.18 39.96
CA ASP A 525 -40.12 18.53 40.05
C ASP A 525 -41.67 18.55 40.06
N ASN A 526 -42.32 17.39 39.94
CA ASN A 526 -43.78 17.28 39.76
C ASN A 526 -44.32 18.15 38.59
N LYS A 527 -43.49 18.38 37.55
CA LYS A 527 -43.89 19.14 36.37
C LYS A 527 -44.79 18.29 35.46
N SER A 528 -45.88 18.88 34.98
CA SER A 528 -46.65 18.32 33.86
C SER A 528 -45.88 18.55 32.56
N VAL A 529 -45.69 17.49 31.78
CA VAL A 529 -44.71 17.46 30.68
C VAL A 529 -45.34 17.67 29.29
N LEU A 530 -46.62 18.08 29.23
CA LEU A 530 -47.38 18.14 27.97
C LEU A 530 -47.12 19.39 27.11
N ASP A 531 -46.05 20.14 27.35
CA ASP A 531 -45.60 21.18 26.41
C ASP A 531 -44.99 20.49 25.17
N ILE A 532 -45.87 20.12 24.23
CA ILE A 532 -45.49 19.56 22.93
C ILE A 532 -44.65 20.61 22.23
N ALA A 533 -43.37 20.32 22.03
CA ALA A 533 -42.51 21.13 21.19
C ALA A 533 -43.04 21.05 19.75
N GLN A 534 -43.74 22.09 19.30
CA GLN A 534 -44.08 22.27 17.89
C GLN A 534 -42.79 22.62 17.12
N LYS A 535 -41.99 21.60 16.78
CA LYS A 535 -41.00 21.77 15.73
C LYS A 535 -41.71 21.54 14.39
N GLU A 536 -41.65 22.54 13.52
CA GLU A 536 -41.98 22.36 12.10
C GLU A 536 -41.07 21.24 11.55
N LYS A 537 -41.65 20.06 11.33
CA LYS A 537 -40.93 18.90 10.80
C LYS A 537 -40.78 19.12 9.29
N ILE A 538 -39.56 19.27 8.82
CA ILE A 538 -39.27 19.21 7.38
C ILE A 538 -39.67 17.80 6.92
N VAL A 539 -40.71 17.71 6.10
CA VAL A 539 -41.25 16.44 5.59
C VAL A 539 -40.32 15.94 4.47
N ARG A 540 -39.30 15.17 4.84
CA ARG A 540 -38.47 14.40 3.89
C ARG A 540 -38.80 12.92 4.02
N HIS A 541 -38.69 12.20 2.92
CA HIS A 541 -38.83 10.74 2.94
C HIS A 541 -37.70 10.12 3.76
N LYS A 542 -38.06 9.19 4.65
CA LYS A 542 -37.11 8.39 5.43
C LYS A 542 -37.04 6.99 4.82
N VAL A 543 -35.83 6.50 4.60
CA VAL A 543 -35.55 5.16 4.07
C VAL A 543 -34.84 4.33 5.13
N LEU A 544 -35.32 3.12 5.38
CA LEU A 544 -34.67 2.13 6.24
C LEU A 544 -34.04 1.03 5.39
N LEU A 545 -32.73 0.84 5.52
CA LEU A 545 -31.98 -0.27 4.93
C LEU A 545 -31.52 -1.21 6.07
N ILE A 546 -32.06 -2.42 6.09
CA ILE A 546 -31.81 -3.40 7.16
C ILE A 546 -30.72 -4.36 6.69
N ASP A 547 -29.61 -4.44 7.43
CA ASP A 547 -28.69 -5.57 7.32
C ASP A 547 -29.16 -6.70 8.24
N GLU A 548 -29.08 -7.92 7.73
CA GLU A 548 -29.56 -9.14 8.39
C GLU A 548 -31.04 -9.04 8.80
N VAL A 549 -31.89 -8.93 7.80
CA VAL A 549 -33.36 -8.84 7.95
C VAL A 549 -33.92 -10.01 8.78
N ASP A 550 -33.35 -11.19 8.67
CA ASP A 550 -33.71 -12.36 9.46
C ASP A 550 -33.42 -12.19 10.95
N VAL A 551 -32.35 -11.50 11.31
CA VAL A 551 -32.08 -11.13 12.71
C VAL A 551 -33.09 -10.10 13.18
N PHE A 552 -33.41 -9.10 12.35
CA PHE A 552 -34.45 -8.12 12.69
C PHE A 552 -35.81 -8.77 12.96
N LEU A 553 -36.23 -9.73 12.12
CA LEU A 553 -37.52 -10.42 12.25
C LEU A 553 -37.59 -11.45 13.38
N SER A 554 -36.49 -11.67 14.12
CA SER A 554 -36.46 -12.59 15.25
C SER A 554 -37.34 -12.16 16.44
N GLU A 555 -37.60 -13.11 17.35
CA GLU A 555 -38.30 -12.85 18.64
C GLU A 555 -37.59 -11.79 19.48
N LYS A 556 -36.25 -11.66 19.36
CA LYS A 556 -35.47 -10.67 20.11
C LYS A 556 -35.81 -9.24 19.68
N PHE A 557 -35.99 -9.01 18.38
CA PHE A 557 -36.22 -7.69 17.80
C PHE A 557 -37.68 -7.52 17.40
N TYR A 558 -38.11 -7.91 16.20
CA TYR A 558 -39.47 -7.67 15.73
C TYR A 558 -40.57 -8.20 16.68
N GLY A 559 -40.37 -9.39 17.27
CA GLY A 559 -41.28 -9.94 18.30
C GLY A 559 -41.05 -9.37 19.72
N GLY A 560 -40.00 -8.58 19.89
CA GLY A 560 -39.51 -8.08 21.16
C GLY A 560 -39.92 -6.64 21.46
N MET A 561 -39.39 -6.14 22.57
CA MET A 561 -39.69 -4.81 23.09
C MET A 561 -38.40 -4.07 23.45
N TYR A 562 -38.39 -2.77 23.16
CA TYR A 562 -37.42 -1.82 23.69
C TYR A 562 -37.99 -1.13 24.92
N THR A 563 -37.24 -1.20 26.04
CA THR A 563 -37.66 -0.65 27.33
C THR A 563 -36.64 0.37 27.81
N PRO A 564 -36.75 1.64 27.41
CA PRO A 564 -35.88 2.69 27.93
C PRO A 564 -36.10 2.87 29.43
N SER A 565 -35.00 2.86 30.20
CA SER A 565 -35.03 3.12 31.63
C SER A 565 -34.13 4.30 32.01
N LEU A 566 -34.53 5.07 33.03
CA LEU A 566 -33.69 6.09 33.64
C LEU A 566 -33.23 5.64 35.04
N ILE A 567 -32.00 5.99 35.44
CA ILE A 567 -31.55 5.85 36.83
C ILE A 567 -31.84 7.16 37.54
N LEU A 568 -32.85 7.18 38.41
CA LEU A 568 -33.24 8.34 39.20
C LEU A 568 -32.26 8.50 40.35
N LYS A 569 -31.52 9.61 40.32
CA LYS A 569 -30.48 9.94 41.30
C LYS A 569 -30.88 11.16 42.10
N ASP A 570 -30.69 11.05 43.42
CA ASP A 570 -30.90 12.12 44.39
C ASP A 570 -30.22 11.74 45.71
N PRO A 571 -29.70 12.70 46.51
CA PRO A 571 -29.07 12.40 47.80
C PRO A 571 -29.94 11.56 48.75
N TYR A 572 -31.26 11.78 48.78
CA TYR A 572 -32.16 10.98 49.61
C TYR A 572 -32.23 9.53 49.11
N ILE A 573 -32.27 9.32 47.79
CA ILE A 573 -32.25 7.99 47.16
C ILE A 573 -30.93 7.27 47.48
N LYS A 574 -29.80 7.99 47.41
CA LYS A 574 -28.49 7.43 47.72
C LYS A 574 -28.39 6.96 49.18
N GLU A 575 -28.88 7.78 50.12
CA GLU A 575 -28.90 7.42 51.54
C GLU A 575 -29.80 6.19 51.82
N LEU A 576 -30.91 6.07 51.09
CA LEU A 576 -31.78 4.88 51.14
C LEU A 576 -31.04 3.63 50.65
N LEU A 577 -30.39 3.69 49.48
CA LEU A 577 -29.60 2.57 48.94
C LEU A 577 -28.44 2.18 49.87
N ASP A 578 -27.74 3.15 50.45
CA ASP A 578 -26.68 2.91 51.44
C ASP A 578 -27.22 2.22 52.69
N SER A 579 -28.39 2.66 53.16
CA SER A 579 -29.07 2.05 54.30
C SER A 579 -29.51 0.62 54.01
N LEU A 580 -30.04 0.34 52.82
CA LEU A 580 -30.38 -1.02 52.39
C LEU A 580 -29.15 -1.92 52.29
N TRP A 581 -28.05 -1.42 51.72
CA TRP A 581 -26.80 -2.16 51.59
C TRP A 581 -26.13 -2.47 52.93
N LYS A 582 -26.24 -1.55 53.91
CA LYS A 582 -25.76 -1.76 55.29
C LYS A 582 -26.65 -2.73 56.06
N ASN A 583 -27.97 -2.68 55.87
CA ASN A 583 -28.96 -3.47 56.59
C ASN A 583 -29.54 -4.62 55.74
N ARG A 584 -28.67 -5.47 55.19
CA ARG A 584 -29.08 -6.54 54.25
C ARG A 584 -29.99 -7.61 54.85
N ASP A 585 -30.09 -7.66 56.17
CA ASP A 585 -30.98 -8.58 56.87
C ASP A 585 -32.45 -8.18 56.77
N ILE A 586 -32.75 -6.92 56.42
CA ILE A 586 -34.12 -6.45 56.22
C ILE A 586 -34.71 -7.20 55.02
N ARG A 587 -35.83 -7.89 55.27
CA ARG A 587 -36.50 -8.70 54.25
C ARG A 587 -37.76 -8.02 53.72
N SER A 588 -38.49 -7.23 54.47
CA SER A 588 -39.79 -6.70 54.03
C SER A 588 -39.75 -5.20 53.79
N LEU A 589 -40.65 -4.73 52.91
CA LEU A 589 -40.89 -3.30 52.72
C LEU A 589 -41.21 -2.62 54.06
N ASN A 590 -42.02 -3.23 54.93
CA ASN A 590 -42.32 -2.68 56.26
C ASN A 590 -41.07 -2.49 57.13
N GLY A 591 -40.08 -3.38 57.02
CA GLY A 591 -38.79 -3.21 57.70
C GLY A 591 -37.99 -2.03 57.14
N VAL A 592 -38.05 -1.80 55.83
CA VAL A 592 -37.45 -0.63 55.18
C VAL A 592 -38.17 0.66 55.58
N LYS A 593 -39.50 0.64 55.71
CA LYS A 593 -40.31 1.80 56.11
C LYS A 593 -39.98 2.32 57.52
N ALA A 594 -39.37 1.49 58.37
CA ALA A 594 -38.90 1.88 59.69
C ALA A 594 -37.53 2.60 59.67
N LEU A 595 -36.85 2.65 58.52
CA LEU A 595 -35.56 3.33 58.39
C LEU A 595 -35.75 4.84 58.21
N PRO A 596 -34.94 5.69 58.88
CA PRO A 596 -34.97 7.15 58.66
C PRO A 596 -34.73 7.55 57.20
N ALA A 597 -33.88 6.80 56.49
CA ALA A 597 -33.60 7.06 55.07
C ALA A 597 -34.83 6.85 54.17
N TYR A 598 -35.70 5.90 54.50
CA TYR A 598 -36.97 5.74 53.79
C TYR A 598 -37.91 6.91 54.08
N GLU A 599 -38.05 7.32 55.34
CA GLU A 599 -38.93 8.44 55.71
C GLU A 599 -38.54 9.75 55.00
N ALA A 600 -37.23 10.01 54.90
CA ALA A 600 -36.70 11.16 54.16
C ALA A 600 -37.03 11.07 52.65
N CYS A 601 -36.81 9.91 52.02
CA CYS A 601 -37.22 9.66 50.63
C CYS A 601 -38.73 9.82 50.44
N ALA A 602 -39.54 9.23 51.32
CA ALA A 602 -40.99 9.25 51.23
C ALA A 602 -41.57 10.66 51.35
N SER A 603 -40.94 11.50 52.18
CA SER A 603 -41.28 12.92 52.30
C SER A 603 -40.93 13.70 51.04
N ARG A 604 -39.76 13.45 50.43
CA ARG A 604 -39.32 14.11 49.19
C ARG A 604 -40.17 13.74 47.98
N TYR A 605 -40.62 12.49 47.91
CA TYR A 605 -41.31 11.90 46.75
C TYR A 605 -42.73 11.44 47.07
N SER A 606 -43.45 12.18 47.92
CA SER A 606 -44.78 11.79 48.42
C SER A 606 -45.79 11.48 47.32
N ASN A 607 -45.77 12.23 46.20
CA ASN A 607 -46.63 12.00 45.04
C ASN A 607 -46.31 10.71 44.26
N TRP A 608 -45.10 10.18 44.43
CA TRP A 608 -44.55 9.03 43.71
C TRP A 608 -44.24 7.87 44.66
N ILE A 609 -44.79 7.88 45.87
CA ILE A 609 -44.39 6.91 46.92
C ILE A 609 -44.68 5.46 46.52
N SER A 610 -45.73 5.20 45.74
CA SER A 610 -46.03 3.87 45.21
C SER A 610 -44.93 3.35 44.28
N LEU A 611 -44.36 4.21 43.44
CA LEU A 611 -43.24 3.87 42.55
C LEU A 611 -42.01 3.46 43.38
N PHE A 612 -41.73 4.19 44.45
CA PHE A 612 -40.61 3.91 45.35
C PHE A 612 -40.84 2.62 46.14
N ASP A 613 -42.06 2.39 46.64
CA ASP A 613 -42.43 1.17 47.35
C ASP A 613 -42.24 -0.08 46.47
N GLU A 614 -42.62 -0.04 45.19
CA GLU A 614 -42.38 -1.15 44.26
C GLU A 614 -40.88 -1.31 43.94
N ALA A 615 -40.18 -0.21 43.65
CA ALA A 615 -38.73 -0.24 43.40
C ALA A 615 -37.95 -0.86 44.58
N ILE A 616 -38.34 -0.55 45.81
CA ILE A 616 -37.74 -1.14 47.02
C ILE A 616 -38.00 -2.64 47.10
N LYS A 617 -39.20 -3.13 46.72
CA LYS A 617 -39.47 -4.57 46.71
C LYS A 617 -38.55 -5.29 45.73
N ASP A 618 -38.32 -4.73 44.54
CA ASP A 618 -37.41 -5.28 43.54
C ASP A 618 -35.95 -5.24 44.01
N MET A 619 -35.54 -4.13 44.62
CA MET A 619 -34.24 -3.99 45.29
C MET A 619 -34.03 -5.06 46.36
N LEU A 620 -35.02 -5.31 47.21
CA LEU A 620 -34.95 -6.34 48.25
C LEU A 620 -34.91 -7.75 47.64
N ALA A 621 -35.67 -8.01 46.57
CA ALA A 621 -35.69 -9.29 45.90
C ALA A 621 -34.33 -9.63 45.26
N THR A 622 -33.73 -8.67 44.56
CA THR A 622 -32.40 -8.80 43.95
C THR A 622 -31.30 -8.87 44.99
N LEU A 623 -31.32 -8.03 46.04
CA LEU A 623 -30.31 -8.04 47.10
C LEU A 623 -30.22 -9.41 47.82
N ARG A 624 -31.35 -10.12 47.93
CA ARG A 624 -31.40 -11.48 48.52
C ARG A 624 -30.77 -12.54 47.64
N SER A 625 -30.87 -12.38 46.32
CA SER A 625 -30.46 -13.37 45.33
C SER A 625 -29.13 -13.01 44.64
N PHE A 626 -28.58 -11.83 44.94
CA PHE A 626 -27.37 -11.27 44.34
C PHE A 626 -26.16 -12.19 44.48
N LYS A 627 -25.46 -12.42 43.36
CA LYS A 627 -24.21 -13.18 43.27
C LYS A 627 -23.21 -12.44 42.38
N PRO A 628 -21.92 -12.29 42.79
CA PRO A 628 -20.94 -11.46 42.09
C PRO A 628 -20.31 -12.10 40.83
N SER A 629 -21.00 -13.01 40.14
CA SER A 629 -20.41 -13.81 39.04
C SER A 629 -21.01 -13.55 37.65
N THR A 630 -21.89 -12.55 37.49
CA THR A 630 -22.69 -12.32 36.27
C THR A 630 -22.25 -11.12 35.43
N TYR A 631 -21.15 -10.45 35.80
CA TYR A 631 -20.67 -9.24 35.14
C TYR A 631 -19.14 -9.22 35.02
N MET A 632 -18.65 -8.35 34.13
CA MET A 632 -17.24 -8.02 33.99
C MET A 632 -16.96 -6.60 34.49
N ARG A 633 -15.69 -6.31 34.72
CA ARG A 633 -15.22 -4.97 35.14
C ARG A 633 -14.29 -4.43 34.08
N LYS A 634 -14.53 -3.20 33.65
CA LYS A 634 -13.67 -2.51 32.68
C LYS A 634 -13.75 -1.01 32.91
N ASN A 635 -12.59 -0.34 32.96
CA ASN A 635 -12.49 1.12 33.05
C ASN A 635 -13.36 1.74 34.16
N ASP A 636 -13.24 1.22 35.39
CA ASP A 636 -14.01 1.70 36.56
C ASP A 636 -15.54 1.56 36.39
N ARG A 637 -16.02 0.62 35.56
CA ARG A 637 -17.45 0.34 35.34
C ARG A 637 -17.77 -1.15 35.36
N ILE A 638 -19.03 -1.45 35.65
CA ILE A 638 -19.64 -2.78 35.46
C ILE A 638 -20.08 -2.88 34.00
N VAL A 639 -19.69 -3.97 33.33
CA VAL A 639 -20.01 -4.22 31.92
C VAL A 639 -20.50 -5.65 31.71
N TYR A 640 -21.29 -5.86 30.68
CA TYR A 640 -21.86 -7.16 30.33
C TYR A 640 -21.37 -7.62 28.96
N VAL A 641 -21.38 -8.94 28.74
CA VAL A 641 -21.10 -9.52 27.42
C VAL A 641 -22.43 -9.74 26.71
N GLU A 642 -22.61 -9.09 25.56
CA GLU A 642 -23.75 -9.29 24.67
C GLU A 642 -23.23 -9.79 23.31
N GLY A 643 -23.44 -11.07 23.02
CA GLY A 643 -22.84 -11.72 21.86
C GLY A 643 -21.31 -11.74 21.93
N GLU A 644 -20.64 -11.18 20.92
CA GLU A 644 -19.18 -11.04 20.87
C GLU A 644 -18.67 -9.69 21.41
N SER A 645 -19.58 -8.81 21.85
CA SER A 645 -19.25 -7.45 22.29
C SER A 645 -19.41 -7.26 23.80
N VAL A 646 -18.64 -6.33 24.36
CA VAL A 646 -18.76 -5.90 25.76
C VAL A 646 -19.49 -4.56 25.79
N THR A 647 -20.65 -4.51 26.41
CA THR A 647 -21.53 -3.33 26.47
C THR A 647 -21.54 -2.74 27.89
N ASP A 648 -21.34 -1.43 28.00
CA ASP A 648 -21.38 -0.68 29.26
C ASP A 648 -22.68 0.11 29.48
N ASN A 649 -23.61 0.05 28.52
CA ASN A 649 -24.91 0.71 28.55
C ASN A 649 -26.08 -0.23 28.92
N VAL A 650 -25.78 -1.48 29.30
CA VAL A 650 -26.77 -2.48 29.71
C VAL A 650 -26.88 -2.51 31.24
N ILE A 651 -28.12 -2.48 31.74
CA ILE A 651 -28.44 -2.57 33.17
C ILE A 651 -29.33 -3.79 33.39
N LEU A 652 -28.85 -4.76 34.16
CA LEU A 652 -29.62 -5.93 34.58
C LEU A 652 -30.36 -5.62 35.89
N GLY A 653 -31.35 -4.74 35.80
CA GLY A 653 -32.14 -4.30 36.96
C GLY A 653 -31.27 -3.89 38.15
N TYR A 654 -31.70 -4.25 39.35
CA TYR A 654 -30.98 -3.92 40.59
C TYR A 654 -29.76 -4.81 40.86
N ASP A 655 -29.54 -5.90 40.10
CA ASP A 655 -28.30 -6.69 40.22
C ASP A 655 -27.07 -5.86 39.82
N THR A 656 -27.19 -5.02 38.80
CA THR A 656 -26.13 -4.08 38.41
C THR A 656 -25.84 -3.09 39.54
N ILE A 657 -26.87 -2.56 40.19
CA ILE A 657 -26.74 -1.61 41.30
C ILE A 657 -25.97 -2.26 42.46
N TRP A 658 -26.32 -3.49 42.84
CA TRP A 658 -25.62 -4.23 43.90
C TRP A 658 -24.21 -4.66 43.51
N ALA A 659 -23.94 -4.89 42.22
CA ALA A 659 -22.59 -5.12 41.71
C ALA A 659 -21.67 -3.92 41.96
N TYR A 660 -22.14 -2.69 41.68
CA TYR A 660 -21.39 -1.48 41.99
C TYR A 660 -21.07 -1.36 43.49
N TYR A 661 -22.06 -1.61 44.36
CA TYR A 661 -21.87 -1.62 45.80
C TYR A 661 -20.89 -2.71 46.29
N HIS A 662 -20.93 -3.89 45.70
CA HIS A 662 -20.02 -5.00 45.98
C HIS A 662 -18.59 -4.67 45.59
N GLU A 663 -18.37 -4.22 44.36
CA GLU A 663 -17.04 -3.90 43.85
C GLU A 663 -16.42 -2.67 44.52
N ASN A 664 -17.22 -1.66 44.86
CA ASN A 664 -16.73 -0.50 45.62
C ASN A 664 -16.28 -0.91 47.03
N LYS A 665 -17.04 -1.76 47.73
CA LYS A 665 -16.64 -2.32 49.03
C LYS A 665 -15.31 -3.08 48.95
N ASN A 666 -15.03 -3.73 47.82
CA ASN A 666 -13.80 -4.48 47.59
C ASN A 666 -12.65 -3.61 47.02
N GLY A 667 -12.87 -2.30 46.84
CA GLY A 667 -11.88 -1.37 46.29
C GLY A 667 -11.64 -1.50 44.79
N ASN A 668 -12.51 -2.23 44.06
CA ASN A 668 -12.37 -2.48 42.63
C ASN A 668 -13.09 -1.44 41.75
N ILE A 669 -13.97 -0.63 42.35
CA ILE A 669 -14.67 0.50 41.72
C ILE A 669 -14.57 1.72 42.62
N SER A 670 -14.34 2.90 42.05
CA SER A 670 -14.24 4.16 42.78
C SER A 670 -15.57 4.60 43.40
N SER A 671 -15.51 5.41 44.47
CA SER A 671 -16.73 5.96 45.08
C SER A 671 -17.50 6.89 44.13
N SER A 672 -16.79 7.61 43.25
CA SER A 672 -17.40 8.42 42.20
C SER A 672 -18.20 7.55 41.24
N SER A 673 -17.61 6.44 40.77
CA SER A 673 -18.30 5.54 39.86
C SER A 673 -19.49 4.82 40.51
N LEU A 674 -19.40 4.47 41.80
CA LEU A 674 -20.58 4.01 42.55
C LEU A 674 -21.69 5.08 42.50
N GLU A 675 -21.38 6.32 42.85
CA GLU A 675 -22.35 7.43 42.88
C GLU A 675 -22.95 7.73 41.49
N ASP A 676 -22.14 7.62 40.45
CA ASP A 676 -22.55 7.84 39.06
C ASP A 676 -23.39 6.71 38.45
N ASN A 677 -23.51 5.55 39.10
CA ASN A 677 -24.19 4.40 38.50
C ASN A 677 -25.30 3.78 39.37
N VAL A 678 -25.60 4.37 40.53
CA VAL A 678 -26.65 3.87 41.43
C VAL A 678 -27.82 4.84 41.57
N GLY A 679 -29.02 4.30 41.76
CA GLY A 679 -30.26 5.05 41.92
C GLY A 679 -31.49 4.13 41.84
N ILE A 680 -32.67 4.73 41.77
CA ILE A 680 -33.92 3.99 41.50
C ILE A 680 -34.08 3.86 39.99
N ILE A 681 -34.29 2.64 39.49
CA ILE A 681 -34.51 2.39 38.06
C ILE A 681 -35.98 2.65 37.77
N VAL A 682 -36.27 3.58 36.85
CA VAL A 682 -37.64 3.89 36.41
C VAL A 682 -37.78 3.53 34.93
N ASN A 683 -38.72 2.64 34.64
CA ASN A 683 -39.13 2.30 33.29
C ASN A 683 -39.87 3.49 32.66
N CYS A 684 -39.40 3.97 31.50
CA CYS A 684 -39.94 5.12 30.78
C CYS A 684 -41.00 4.74 29.73
N GLY A 685 -41.40 3.48 29.67
CA GLY A 685 -42.30 2.91 28.68
C GLY A 685 -41.72 1.66 28.04
N THR A 686 -42.58 0.91 27.36
CA THR A 686 -42.19 -0.29 26.61
C THR A 686 -42.73 -0.16 25.20
N PHE A 687 -41.84 -0.30 24.22
CA PHE A 687 -42.11 -0.01 22.82
C PHE A 687 -41.80 -1.23 21.98
N SER A 688 -42.72 -1.65 21.12
CA SER A 688 -42.47 -2.77 20.23
C SER A 688 -41.55 -2.34 19.10
N TYR A 689 -40.54 -3.16 18.78
CA TYR A 689 -39.73 -2.92 17.58
C TYR A 689 -40.54 -3.07 16.29
N ALA A 690 -41.66 -3.79 16.31
CA ALA A 690 -42.56 -3.90 15.16
C ALA A 690 -43.19 -2.55 14.76
N GLU A 691 -43.20 -1.56 15.65
CA GLU A 691 -43.67 -0.20 15.35
C GLU A 691 -42.63 0.62 14.58
N MET A 692 -41.33 0.29 14.72
CA MET A 692 -40.21 1.03 14.14
C MET A 692 -40.32 1.22 12.61
N PRO A 693 -40.67 0.21 11.79
CA PRO A 693 -40.69 0.36 10.34
C PRO A 693 -41.77 1.34 9.84
N TYR A 694 -42.85 1.57 10.59
CA TYR A 694 -43.93 2.47 10.18
C TYR A 694 -43.52 3.95 10.12
N GLU A 695 -42.40 4.31 10.73
CA GLU A 695 -41.82 5.67 10.66
C GLU A 695 -41.08 5.95 9.33
N PHE A 696 -40.96 4.96 8.45
CA PHE A 696 -40.22 5.03 7.19
C PHE A 696 -41.15 4.97 5.98
N SER A 697 -40.83 5.77 4.97
CA SER A 697 -41.54 5.76 3.68
C SER A 697 -41.18 4.54 2.85
N TYR A 698 -39.97 4.01 3.05
CA TYR A 698 -39.44 2.88 2.31
C TYR A 698 -38.58 2.00 3.20
N ILE A 699 -38.77 0.69 3.09
CA ILE A 699 -38.01 -0.31 3.83
C ILE A 699 -37.45 -1.31 2.82
N ALA A 700 -36.14 -1.50 2.87
CA ALA A 700 -35.49 -2.59 2.18
C ALA A 700 -34.44 -3.23 3.07
N GLY A 701 -33.92 -4.37 2.65
CA GLY A 701 -32.86 -5.01 3.40
C GLY A 701 -32.23 -6.18 2.69
N VAL A 702 -31.14 -6.65 3.29
CA VAL A 702 -30.38 -7.79 2.81
C VAL A 702 -30.23 -8.81 3.92
N SER A 703 -30.14 -10.09 3.56
CA SER A 703 -29.86 -11.17 4.51
C SER A 703 -29.14 -12.31 3.81
N GLY A 704 -28.43 -13.16 4.55
CA GLY A 704 -27.82 -14.37 4.01
C GLY A 704 -28.80 -15.54 3.86
N THR A 705 -30.00 -15.40 4.41
CA THR A 705 -30.86 -16.51 4.82
C THR A 705 -32.34 -16.19 4.60
N LEU A 706 -32.71 -15.37 3.60
CA LEU A 706 -34.13 -15.05 3.34
C LEU A 706 -35.00 -16.29 3.09
N LYS A 707 -34.44 -17.37 2.54
CA LYS A 707 -35.17 -18.64 2.38
C LYS A 707 -35.67 -19.25 3.69
N THR A 708 -35.09 -18.88 4.83
CA THR A 708 -35.55 -19.38 6.14
C THR A 708 -36.75 -18.61 6.68
N LEU A 709 -37.12 -17.49 6.06
CA LEU A 709 -38.30 -16.71 6.43
C LEU A 709 -39.59 -17.34 5.88
N ALA A 710 -40.66 -17.24 6.66
CA ALA A 710 -42.01 -17.61 6.28
C ALA A 710 -42.61 -16.64 5.25
N GLU A 711 -43.63 -17.07 4.50
CA GLU A 711 -44.31 -16.22 3.51
C GLU A 711 -45.05 -15.02 4.13
N SER A 712 -45.33 -15.03 5.44
CA SER A 712 -45.88 -13.87 6.15
C SER A 712 -44.82 -12.84 6.57
N GLU A 713 -43.55 -13.26 6.60
CA GLU A 713 -42.38 -12.44 6.95
C GLU A 713 -41.76 -11.77 5.72
N LYS A 714 -41.95 -12.38 4.55
CA LYS A 714 -41.60 -11.82 3.23
C LYS A 714 -42.70 -10.90 2.73
#